data_AF-A0A931BK27-F1
#
_entry.id   AF-A0A931BK27-F1
#
_cell.length_a   1.000
_cell.length_b   1.000
_cell.length_c   1.000
_cell.angle_alpha   90.00
_cell.angle_beta   90.00
_cell.angle_gamma   90.00
#
_symmetry.space_group_name_H-M   'P 1'
#
loop_
_entity.id
_entity.type
_entity.pdbx_description
1 polymer ?
#
loop_
_entity_poly.entity_id
_entity_poly.type
_entity_poly.pdbx_seq_one_letter_code
_entity_poly.pdbx_strand_id
1 'polypeptide(L)'
;MKTSTLLRALAMGVAQLWLLLLHGVPAVAGAGLPAAPTLTEALNPDGTLRTEVQGSFDARGFRMTMGPDGRPAFRPVSTTGAGDEFWQNGFGLAGTNGIVYTVVQAGSNVYIGGTFSSVGNIVANNVARWDGTRWHSLGSGASNGVKGGTVRALAVIGTDVYVGAEGLMLTAGISGILLKWNGSTWGWVGPTQASDVNGTVSALAVMGPDLYVGGVFNSVGGVSAKAIAKWNGSSWSSLGSGVDAFSLGAGQSGAVYALGVQGNQLYVGGFFTQAGSRPANYIARWDGSNWNSLGTGLSGGSTNTVVAIAVSGTDVYVAGGFVQAGSATVNRIARWDGSNWSSLSTGMGTGSPRALAVLGGSLYVGGEFTEAGGVAVNNVARWNGTSWSGLGTGATNGVNQVRYSPVGALAAIGNELYVGGTFSRARDIRADGLARWNGSTWLSFATAGAPVNGAYGYLYSEPAVNAVAVIGSSVYVSGTFDHLGGAVASIVRWDGASWSTLGTGLNGSVSAMAVAGTSLYVCGSFSQAGGVAASGVARWDGTSWSSLGTGIFTGTVQGGAYALAVSGSDVYVGGRFTQAGGVAASNIAKWNGSSWSALGTGVSGGISGNPSYVNAIAVSGANVYVGGVFTQAGGTTVDNISRWDGTRWNSLGSGIPAGIVSALAVSGTDLYVGGRFAQAGGVAASNIAKWDGTNWSSLGGGIATGTVSVLAVSGADVYVGGNFTQAGTTAANNIAKWNGNSWSSLGTGTNKQVFALTAVGTRVYVGGNFVATGDESKMMNGWGIYDPAVPTATAAAARAAAASLYPNPASQQVTLSLSATDKARPVQLVDASGRVLRQVQLPAGAGTIALPVSGLPAGVYLVRCGELARRLVVP
;
A
#
# COMPACT_ATOMS: atom_id res chain seq x y z
N MET A 1 51.90 13.25 -36.38
CA MET A 1 52.85 14.35 -36.69
C MET A 1 52.09 15.67 -36.81
N LYS A 2 52.37 16.59 -35.87
CA LYS A 2 52.51 18.07 -36.05
C LYS A 2 51.34 18.88 -36.67
N THR A 3 50.59 19.68 -35.88
CA THR A 3 50.76 21.15 -35.59
C THR A 3 50.60 22.06 -36.83
N SER A 4 49.96 23.24 -36.84
CA SER A 4 49.17 24.05 -35.90
C SER A 4 48.78 25.37 -36.64
N THR A 5 47.93 26.20 -36.01
CA THR A 5 47.95 27.69 -35.96
C THR A 5 47.21 28.59 -36.99
N LEU A 6 46.16 29.27 -36.46
CA LEU A 6 45.94 30.75 -36.33
C LEU A 6 45.69 31.64 -37.57
N LEU A 7 44.60 32.45 -37.60
CA LEU A 7 44.48 33.84 -37.09
C LEU A 7 43.17 34.58 -37.56
N ARG A 8 42.35 34.99 -36.59
CA ARG A 8 41.54 36.24 -36.39
C ARG A 8 41.20 37.26 -37.54
N ALA A 9 39.89 37.56 -37.66
CA ALA A 9 39.19 38.81 -37.23
C ALA A 9 38.57 39.84 -38.23
N LEU A 10 37.36 40.29 -37.83
CA LEU A 10 36.78 41.67 -37.80
C LEU A 10 35.82 42.20 -38.91
N ALA A 11 34.55 42.43 -38.49
CA ALA A 11 33.87 43.74 -38.35
C ALA A 11 32.56 44.06 -39.16
N MET A 12 31.44 44.08 -38.40
CA MET A 12 30.42 45.15 -38.16
C MET A 12 29.51 45.77 -39.24
N GLY A 13 28.21 45.85 -38.87
CA GLY A 13 27.37 47.08 -38.94
C GLY A 13 26.24 47.13 -40.01
N VAL A 14 24.99 47.64 -39.83
CA VAL A 14 23.93 47.77 -38.80
C VAL A 14 22.77 48.61 -39.45
N ALA A 15 21.51 48.28 -39.12
CA ALA A 15 20.28 49.14 -39.00
C ALA A 15 19.39 49.61 -40.19
N GLN A 16 18.09 49.23 -40.07
CA GLN A 16 16.87 50.07 -39.80
C GLN A 16 15.72 50.29 -40.84
N LEU A 17 14.52 49.85 -40.38
CA LEU A 17 13.15 50.43 -40.37
C LEU A 17 12.40 50.87 -41.65
N TRP A 18 11.11 50.49 -41.78
CA TRP A 18 9.90 51.37 -41.83
C TRP A 18 8.59 50.52 -41.91
N LEU A 19 7.46 51.14 -41.55
CA LEU A 19 6.21 50.57 -41.04
C LEU A 19 4.98 50.91 -41.95
N LEU A 20 3.97 50.01 -42.00
CA LEU A 20 2.50 50.21 -42.11
C LEU A 20 1.81 50.57 -43.47
N LEU A 21 0.91 49.69 -43.99
CA LEU A 21 -0.58 49.83 -44.04
C LEU A 21 -1.29 48.88 -45.04
N LEU A 22 -2.28 48.14 -44.51
CA LEU A 22 -3.58 47.67 -45.04
C LEU A 22 -3.72 47.20 -46.51
N HIS A 23 -4.10 45.93 -46.72
CA HIS A 23 -5.41 45.43 -47.22
C HIS A 23 -5.34 43.89 -47.38
N GLY A 24 -6.46 43.19 -47.14
CA GLY A 24 -6.51 41.78 -46.74
C GLY A 24 -6.21 40.71 -47.80
N VAL A 25 -5.82 39.53 -47.29
CA VAL A 25 -5.83 38.21 -47.96
C VAL A 25 -6.19 37.16 -46.89
N PRO A 26 -6.99 36.12 -47.20
CA PRO A 26 -7.52 35.18 -46.21
C PRO A 26 -6.46 34.19 -45.71
N ALA A 27 -6.75 33.58 -44.55
CA ALA A 27 -5.91 32.64 -43.83
C ALA A 27 -5.38 31.50 -44.71
N VAL A 28 -4.07 31.52 -44.96
CA VAL A 28 -3.31 30.33 -45.34
C VAL A 28 -2.94 29.61 -44.05
N ALA A 29 -3.19 28.31 -44.01
CA ALA A 29 -2.84 27.41 -42.93
C ALA A 29 -1.39 27.64 -42.48
N GLY A 30 -1.25 28.14 -41.24
CA GLY A 30 0.04 28.25 -40.59
C GLY A 30 0.64 26.87 -40.42
N ALA A 31 1.68 26.60 -41.20
CA ALA A 31 2.71 25.64 -40.87
C ALA A 31 3.05 25.78 -39.37
N GLY A 32 3.05 24.66 -38.65
CA GLY A 32 3.34 24.62 -37.23
C GLY A 32 4.60 25.43 -36.93
N LEU A 33 4.47 26.39 -36.00
CA LEU A 33 5.64 27.02 -35.39
C LEU A 33 6.58 25.88 -34.93
N PRO A 34 7.89 25.96 -35.23
CA PRO A 34 8.83 24.96 -34.74
C PRO A 34 8.67 24.85 -33.21
N ALA A 35 8.63 23.62 -32.70
CA ALA A 35 8.63 23.38 -31.26
C ALA A 35 9.77 24.20 -30.63
N ALA A 36 9.44 25.00 -29.60
CA ALA A 36 10.45 25.81 -28.93
C ALA A 36 11.62 24.91 -28.49
N PRO A 37 12.88 25.33 -28.70
CA PRO A 37 14.04 24.54 -28.32
C PRO A 37 13.95 24.16 -26.84
N THR A 38 14.36 22.93 -26.53
CA THR A 38 14.28 22.42 -25.16
C THR A 38 15.23 23.20 -24.28
N LEU A 39 14.82 23.51 -23.04
CA LEU A 39 15.67 24.27 -22.13
C LEU A 39 17.03 23.60 -21.89
N THR A 40 17.15 22.28 -22.05
CA THR A 40 18.40 21.52 -21.87
C THR A 40 19.55 22.02 -22.76
N GLU A 41 19.25 22.49 -23.96
CA GLU A 41 20.25 22.98 -24.92
C GLU A 41 20.84 24.33 -24.51
N ALA A 42 20.11 25.07 -23.66
CA ALA A 42 20.47 26.38 -23.15
C ALA A 42 21.28 26.36 -21.84
N LEU A 43 21.48 25.19 -21.22
CA LEU A 43 22.10 25.07 -19.90
C LEU A 43 23.58 24.65 -19.95
N ASN A 44 24.35 25.16 -19.00
CA ASN A 44 25.61 24.58 -18.55
C ASN A 44 25.35 23.28 -17.75
N PRO A 45 26.36 22.40 -17.57
CA PRO A 45 26.22 21.19 -16.76
C PRO A 45 25.76 21.43 -15.31
N ASP A 46 26.01 22.61 -14.76
CA ASP A 46 25.57 23.02 -13.41
C ASP A 46 24.11 23.55 -13.36
N GLY A 47 23.45 23.61 -14.52
CA GLY A 47 22.08 24.09 -14.69
C GLY A 47 21.97 25.60 -14.93
N THR A 48 23.05 26.38 -14.88
CA THR A 48 23.00 27.81 -15.21
C THR A 48 22.80 28.03 -16.71
N LEU A 49 22.20 29.16 -17.11
CA LEU A 49 22.11 29.51 -18.53
C LEU A 49 23.51 29.80 -19.09
N ARG A 50 23.81 29.29 -20.29
CA ARG A 50 25.02 29.69 -21.02
C ARG A 50 24.93 31.18 -21.36
N THR A 51 26.06 31.88 -21.27
CA THR A 51 26.15 33.35 -21.36
C THR A 51 25.70 33.95 -22.70
N GLU A 52 25.48 33.13 -23.73
CA GLU A 52 25.15 33.55 -25.10
C GLU A 52 23.74 33.12 -25.55
N VAL A 53 22.90 32.63 -24.63
CA VAL A 53 21.56 32.14 -24.96
C VAL A 53 20.53 33.26 -24.86
N GLN A 54 19.79 33.50 -25.94
CA GLN A 54 18.67 34.45 -25.99
C GLN A 54 17.46 33.82 -26.69
N GLY A 55 16.24 34.02 -26.19
CA GLY A 55 15.01 33.51 -26.78
C GLY A 55 14.02 32.89 -25.77
N SER A 56 12.91 32.34 -26.29
CA SER A 56 11.90 31.61 -25.50
C SER A 56 12.16 30.10 -25.54
N PHE A 57 12.23 29.45 -24.38
CA PHE A 57 12.52 28.02 -24.24
C PHE A 57 11.37 27.29 -23.56
N ASP A 58 11.17 26.03 -23.91
CA ASP A 58 10.25 25.14 -23.19
C ASP A 58 10.90 24.65 -21.89
N ALA A 59 10.47 25.23 -20.77
CA ALA A 59 10.93 24.88 -19.42
C ALA A 59 10.09 23.79 -18.75
N ARG A 60 9.13 23.16 -19.45
CA ARG A 60 8.36 22.03 -18.90
C ARG A 60 9.33 20.89 -18.54
N GLY A 61 9.19 20.37 -17.33
CA GLY A 61 10.12 19.37 -16.81
C GLY A 61 11.44 19.93 -16.27
N PHE A 62 11.58 21.26 -16.06
CA PHE A 62 12.70 21.88 -15.30
C PHE A 62 12.23 22.75 -14.11
N ARG A 63 12.86 22.60 -12.94
CA ARG A 63 12.74 23.46 -11.76
C ARG A 63 13.92 24.44 -11.73
N MET A 64 13.65 25.70 -11.47
CA MET A 64 14.69 26.72 -11.26
C MET A 64 15.12 26.70 -9.78
N THR A 65 16.41 26.57 -9.54
CA THR A 65 17.09 26.56 -8.24
C THR A 65 18.15 27.65 -8.21
N MET A 66 18.78 27.91 -7.06
CA MET A 66 19.92 28.82 -6.97
C MET A 66 21.20 27.99 -6.90
N GLY A 67 22.19 28.36 -7.71
CA GLY A 67 23.56 27.84 -7.60
C GLY A 67 24.25 28.36 -6.33
N PRO A 68 25.36 27.72 -5.90
CA PRO A 68 26.16 28.16 -4.75
C PRO A 68 26.69 29.61 -4.85
N ASP A 69 26.72 30.17 -6.06
CA ASP A 69 27.13 31.53 -6.40
C ASP A 69 25.97 32.54 -6.46
N GLY A 70 24.76 32.11 -6.12
CA GLY A 70 23.57 32.96 -6.15
C GLY A 70 22.98 33.21 -7.55
N ARG A 71 23.44 32.49 -8.59
CA ARG A 71 22.84 32.57 -9.92
C ARG A 71 21.70 31.56 -10.10
N PRO A 72 20.67 31.86 -10.90
CA PRO A 72 19.64 30.89 -11.18
C PRO A 72 20.14 29.72 -12.04
N ALA A 73 19.82 28.50 -11.63
CA ALA A 73 20.14 27.26 -12.30
C ALA A 73 18.89 26.39 -12.50
N PHE A 74 18.59 26.02 -13.74
CA PHE A 74 17.51 25.12 -14.10
C PHE A 74 17.98 23.67 -13.96
N ARG A 75 17.22 22.88 -13.22
CA ARG A 75 17.44 21.45 -13.02
C ARG A 75 16.21 20.70 -13.51
N PRO A 76 16.31 19.50 -14.06
CA PRO A 76 15.13 18.71 -14.38
C PRO A 76 14.20 18.63 -13.15
N VAL A 77 12.89 18.81 -13.34
CA VAL A 77 11.88 18.50 -12.34
C VAL A 77 11.92 16.99 -12.18
N SER A 78 12.63 16.51 -11.16
CA SER A 78 12.21 15.29 -10.49
C SER A 78 10.81 15.58 -9.96
N THR A 79 9.80 14.91 -10.50
CA THR A 79 8.48 14.90 -9.88
C THR A 79 8.67 14.30 -8.49
N THR A 80 8.40 15.10 -7.44
CA THR A 80 8.34 14.77 -5.99
C THR A 80 9.60 15.00 -5.14
N GLY A 81 9.36 15.35 -3.86
CA GLY A 81 10.31 15.91 -2.89
C GLY A 81 11.29 14.89 -2.27
N ALA A 82 11.99 15.32 -1.23
CA ALA A 82 13.22 14.71 -0.70
C ALA A 82 13.12 13.27 -0.14
N GLY A 83 14.01 12.40 -0.63
CA GLY A 83 14.64 11.26 0.08
C GLY A 83 13.86 9.95 0.12
N ASP A 84 12.60 9.92 -0.30
CA ASP A 84 11.72 8.75 -0.25
C ASP A 84 11.48 8.10 -1.64
N GLU A 85 12.17 8.58 -2.68
CA GLU A 85 12.13 8.04 -4.05
C GLU A 85 12.83 6.67 -4.19
N PHE A 86 13.63 6.29 -3.20
CA PHE A 86 14.37 5.01 -3.19
C PHE A 86 13.59 3.86 -2.55
N TRP A 87 12.43 4.17 -1.98
CA TRP A 87 11.53 3.14 -1.49
C TRP A 87 10.94 2.33 -2.65
N GLN A 88 11.01 1.00 -2.51
CA GLN A 88 10.62 0.07 -3.56
C GLN A 88 9.41 -0.75 -3.12
N ASN A 89 8.47 -0.93 -4.04
CA ASN A 89 7.35 -1.85 -3.87
C ASN A 89 7.84 -3.27 -4.14
N GLY A 90 7.73 -4.16 -3.15
CA GLY A 90 8.12 -5.57 -3.32
C GLY A 90 7.05 -6.59 -2.92
N PHE A 91 6.20 -6.28 -1.93
CA PHE A 91 5.29 -7.28 -1.35
C PHE A 91 3.82 -6.85 -1.33
N GLY A 92 3.28 -6.41 -2.48
CA GLY A 92 1.91 -5.89 -2.65
C GLY A 92 0.78 -6.82 -2.21
N LEU A 93 -0.41 -6.23 -1.98
CA LEU A 93 -1.65 -7.01 -1.91
C LEU A 93 -1.93 -7.62 -3.28
N ALA A 94 -2.46 -8.85 -3.30
CA ALA A 94 -2.98 -9.41 -4.55
C ALA A 94 -4.29 -8.72 -4.99
N GLY A 95 -5.02 -8.15 -4.03
CA GLY A 95 -6.32 -7.51 -4.16
C GLY A 95 -6.43 -6.34 -3.19
N THR A 96 -7.39 -6.36 -2.27
CA THR A 96 -7.73 -5.27 -1.34
C THR A 96 -7.43 -5.61 0.12
N ASN A 97 -7.25 -4.60 0.98
CA ASN A 97 -7.15 -4.77 2.44
C ASN A 97 -8.51 -4.72 3.17
N GLY A 98 -9.60 -4.63 2.42
CA GLY A 98 -10.98 -4.59 2.92
C GLY A 98 -11.91 -5.35 2.00
N ILE A 99 -13.21 -5.28 2.29
CA ILE A 99 -14.23 -6.08 1.60
C ILE A 99 -14.56 -5.43 0.26
N VAL A 100 -14.65 -6.23 -0.81
CA VAL A 100 -15.23 -5.81 -2.10
C VAL A 100 -16.69 -6.22 -2.16
N TYR A 101 -17.59 -5.23 -2.28
CA TYR A 101 -19.05 -5.44 -2.35
C TYR A 101 -19.61 -5.32 -3.76
N THR A 102 -18.88 -4.70 -4.70
CA THR A 102 -19.36 -4.49 -6.06
C THR A 102 -18.21 -4.37 -7.05
N VAL A 103 -18.44 -4.85 -8.27
CA VAL A 103 -17.49 -4.83 -9.40
C VAL A 103 -18.28 -4.50 -10.66
N VAL A 104 -17.81 -3.55 -11.46
CA VAL A 104 -18.43 -3.18 -12.75
C VAL A 104 -17.38 -2.85 -13.81
N GLN A 105 -17.74 -2.96 -15.08
CA GLN A 105 -16.90 -2.58 -16.21
C GLN A 105 -17.36 -1.25 -16.82
N ALA A 106 -16.42 -0.34 -17.11
CA ALA A 106 -16.65 0.84 -17.95
C ALA A 106 -15.57 0.91 -19.04
N GLY A 107 -15.97 0.65 -20.29
CA GLY A 107 -15.03 0.48 -21.40
C GLY A 107 -14.06 -0.68 -21.13
N SER A 108 -12.76 -0.44 -21.25
CA SER A 108 -11.72 -1.44 -20.91
C SER A 108 -11.39 -1.52 -19.42
N ASN A 109 -11.93 -0.61 -18.60
CA ASN A 109 -11.59 -0.51 -17.20
C ASN A 109 -12.57 -1.31 -16.34
N VAL A 110 -12.05 -1.85 -15.24
CA VAL A 110 -12.86 -2.48 -14.19
C VAL A 110 -12.82 -1.60 -12.95
N TYR A 111 -13.98 -1.32 -12.36
CA TYR A 111 -14.11 -0.56 -11.13
C TYR A 111 -14.58 -1.48 -10.02
N ILE A 112 -13.98 -1.33 -8.84
CA ILE A 112 -14.38 -2.05 -7.63
C ILE A 112 -14.83 -1.06 -6.56
N GLY A 113 -15.79 -1.48 -5.75
CA GLY A 113 -16.34 -0.69 -4.64
C GLY A 113 -16.43 -1.52 -3.36
N GLY A 114 -16.09 -0.92 -2.22
CA GLY A 114 -16.09 -1.61 -0.93
C GLY A 114 -15.71 -0.77 0.29
N THR A 115 -15.06 -1.41 1.26
CA THR A 115 -14.57 -0.80 2.53
C THR A 115 -13.04 -0.74 2.63
N PHE A 116 -12.34 -1.04 1.53
CA PHE A 116 -10.88 -1.07 1.51
C PHE A 116 -10.26 0.34 1.51
N SER A 117 -9.05 0.46 2.04
CA SER A 117 -8.22 1.68 1.98
C SER A 117 -7.00 1.52 1.09
N SER A 118 -6.75 0.31 0.58
CA SER A 118 -5.71 0.02 -0.39
C SER A 118 -6.08 -1.14 -1.30
N VAL A 119 -5.51 -1.11 -2.50
CA VAL A 119 -5.60 -2.18 -3.49
C VAL A 119 -4.26 -2.33 -4.21
N GLY A 120 -3.76 -3.56 -4.35
CA GLY A 120 -2.45 -3.80 -4.95
C GLY A 120 -1.33 -3.09 -4.18
N ASN A 121 -0.67 -2.14 -4.86
CA ASN A 121 0.41 -1.30 -4.33
C ASN A 121 0.01 0.18 -4.20
N ILE A 122 -1.29 0.50 -4.24
CA ILE A 122 -1.76 1.88 -4.17
C ILE A 122 -2.73 2.09 -3.01
N VAL A 123 -2.74 3.32 -2.48
CA VAL A 123 -3.80 3.80 -1.59
C VAL A 123 -5.00 4.17 -2.45
N ALA A 124 -6.10 3.45 -2.29
CA ALA A 124 -7.38 3.76 -2.91
C ALA A 124 -8.46 3.52 -1.87
N ASN A 125 -9.16 4.58 -1.45
CA ASN A 125 -10.22 4.47 -0.46
C ASN A 125 -11.54 4.15 -1.17
N ASN A 126 -12.14 3.03 -0.78
CA ASN A 126 -13.48 2.54 -1.11
C ASN A 126 -13.79 2.28 -2.60
N VAL A 127 -13.16 2.98 -3.53
CA VAL A 127 -13.33 2.83 -4.98
C VAL A 127 -11.97 2.85 -5.67
N ALA A 128 -11.75 1.90 -6.57
CA ALA A 128 -10.53 1.83 -7.37
C ALA A 128 -10.83 1.39 -8.80
N ARG A 129 -9.94 1.76 -9.73
CA ARG A 129 -10.02 1.40 -11.15
C ARG A 129 -8.83 0.56 -11.57
N TRP A 130 -9.08 -0.57 -12.21
CA TRP A 130 -8.12 -1.38 -12.93
C TRP A 130 -8.18 -1.06 -14.42
N ASP A 131 -7.04 -0.73 -15.03
CA ASP A 131 -6.96 -0.40 -16.47
C ASP A 131 -6.61 -1.59 -17.38
N GLY A 132 -6.53 -2.80 -16.82
CA GLY A 132 -6.02 -3.99 -17.49
C GLY A 132 -4.60 -4.37 -17.04
N THR A 133 -3.83 -3.41 -16.53
CA THR A 133 -2.42 -3.57 -16.17
C THR A 133 -2.07 -3.10 -14.76
N ARG A 134 -2.76 -2.07 -14.24
CA ARG A 134 -2.49 -1.49 -12.93
C ARG A 134 -3.74 -0.88 -12.29
N TRP A 135 -3.69 -0.77 -10.97
CA TRP A 135 -4.69 -0.09 -10.16
C TRP A 135 -4.46 1.42 -10.14
N HIS A 136 -5.57 2.17 -10.11
CA HIS A 136 -5.62 3.62 -9.97
C HIS A 136 -6.63 3.99 -8.88
N SER A 137 -6.26 4.96 -8.04
CA SER A 137 -7.22 5.66 -7.19
C SER A 137 -8.07 6.61 -8.04
N LEU A 138 -9.23 7.00 -7.53
CA LEU A 138 -10.10 7.97 -8.19
C LEU A 138 -10.03 9.30 -7.44
N GLY A 139 -9.09 10.18 -7.82
CA GLY A 139 -8.91 11.50 -7.21
C GLY A 139 -7.54 11.67 -6.54
N SER A 140 -7.34 12.84 -5.89
CA SER A 140 -6.06 13.24 -5.28
C SER A 140 -6.19 13.58 -3.80
N GLY A 141 -5.08 13.53 -3.04
CA GLY A 141 -5.02 13.92 -1.62
C GLY A 141 -5.25 12.75 -0.66
N ALA A 142 -5.22 12.98 0.66
CA ALA A 142 -5.24 11.91 1.66
C ALA A 142 -6.48 10.98 1.61
N SER A 143 -7.60 11.45 1.05
CA SER A 143 -8.78 10.59 0.81
C SER A 143 -8.74 9.87 -0.54
N ASN A 144 -7.91 10.31 -1.49
CA ASN A 144 -7.77 9.72 -2.84
C ASN A 144 -9.13 9.36 -3.50
N GLY A 145 -10.13 10.25 -3.31
CA GLY A 145 -11.52 10.02 -3.69
C GLY A 145 -12.48 10.02 -2.50
N VAL A 146 -13.01 8.84 -2.17
CA VAL A 146 -14.15 8.63 -1.27
C VAL A 146 -13.70 7.86 -0.02
N LYS A 147 -13.97 8.34 1.20
CA LYS A 147 -13.52 7.69 2.47
C LYS A 147 -14.65 7.64 3.51
N GLY A 148 -14.57 6.72 4.48
CA GLY A 148 -15.34 6.82 5.73
C GLY A 148 -16.73 6.18 5.72
N GLY A 149 -17.09 5.44 4.67
CA GLY A 149 -18.34 4.69 4.57
C GLY A 149 -18.18 3.36 3.86
N THR A 150 -19.27 2.78 3.38
CA THR A 150 -19.25 1.55 2.58
C THR A 150 -19.85 1.76 1.20
N VAL A 151 -19.09 1.51 0.15
CA VAL A 151 -19.64 1.45 -1.21
C VAL A 151 -20.33 0.10 -1.40
N ARG A 152 -21.63 0.14 -1.70
CA ARG A 152 -22.49 -1.05 -1.86
C ARG A 152 -22.78 -1.36 -3.33
N ALA A 153 -22.88 -0.32 -4.16
CA ALA A 153 -23.27 -0.47 -5.55
C ALA A 153 -22.48 0.47 -6.46
N LEU A 154 -22.13 -0.04 -7.64
CA LEU A 154 -21.60 0.74 -8.75
C LEU A 154 -22.50 0.54 -9.98
N ALA A 155 -22.61 1.57 -10.81
CA ALA A 155 -23.24 1.51 -12.12
C ALA A 155 -22.52 2.42 -13.11
N VAL A 156 -22.66 2.14 -14.41
CA VAL A 156 -21.94 2.85 -15.47
C VAL A 156 -22.91 3.34 -16.53
N ILE A 157 -22.89 4.64 -16.82
CA ILE A 157 -23.62 5.24 -17.95
C ILE A 157 -22.61 5.99 -18.81
N GLY A 158 -22.41 5.54 -20.04
CA GLY A 158 -21.32 6.04 -20.88
C GLY A 158 -19.96 5.80 -20.23
N THR A 159 -19.23 6.87 -19.91
CA THR A 159 -17.95 6.83 -19.19
C THR A 159 -18.08 7.15 -17.69
N ASP A 160 -19.28 7.53 -17.26
CA ASP A 160 -19.52 7.98 -15.90
C ASP A 160 -19.76 6.79 -14.98
N VAL A 161 -19.11 6.79 -13.82
CA VAL A 161 -19.28 5.78 -12.78
C VAL A 161 -20.09 6.36 -11.63
N TYR A 162 -21.21 5.72 -11.34
CA TYR A 162 -22.13 6.08 -10.27
C TYR A 162 -21.88 5.18 -9.06
N VAL A 163 -21.87 5.77 -7.87
CA VAL A 163 -21.47 5.11 -6.62
C VAL A 163 -22.57 5.27 -5.59
N GLY A 164 -23.19 4.15 -5.22
CA GLY A 164 -24.17 4.06 -4.15
C GLY A 164 -23.54 3.47 -2.89
N ALA A 165 -23.82 4.07 -1.75
CA ALA A 165 -23.10 3.75 -0.53
C ALA A 165 -23.94 3.88 0.76
N GLU A 166 -23.24 3.75 1.88
CA GLU A 166 -23.66 4.07 3.24
C GLU A 166 -22.59 4.99 3.85
N GLY A 167 -22.93 6.26 4.08
CA GLY A 167 -22.10 7.22 4.85
C GLY A 167 -20.71 7.54 4.29
N LEU A 168 -20.57 8.02 3.04
CA LEU A 168 -19.26 8.43 2.51
C LEU A 168 -18.92 9.87 2.86
N MET A 169 -17.63 10.17 3.01
CA MET A 169 -17.04 11.51 3.11
C MET A 169 -16.06 11.78 1.95
N LEU A 170 -16.20 12.93 1.31
CA LEU A 170 -15.23 13.50 0.36
C LEU A 170 -14.28 14.47 1.08
N THR A 171 -13.09 14.69 0.50
CA THR A 171 -11.99 15.50 1.05
C THR A 171 -12.35 16.98 1.34
N ALA A 172 -13.51 17.46 0.90
CA ALA A 172 -14.01 18.83 1.07
C ALA A 172 -15.06 18.99 2.20
N GLY A 173 -15.16 18.03 3.13
CA GLY A 173 -16.17 18.08 4.22
C GLY A 173 -17.59 17.77 3.75
N ILE A 174 -17.69 17.13 2.59
CA ILE A 174 -18.94 16.75 1.96
C ILE A 174 -19.25 15.29 2.35
N SER A 175 -20.41 15.03 2.95
CA SER A 175 -20.92 13.68 3.17
C SER A 175 -21.95 13.33 2.09
N GLY A 176 -21.76 12.24 1.37
CA GLY A 176 -22.62 11.88 0.24
C GLY A 176 -22.88 10.39 0.15
N ILE A 177 -24.10 10.02 -0.25
CA ILE A 177 -24.52 8.61 -0.30
C ILE A 177 -24.72 8.11 -1.74
N LEU A 178 -24.83 9.04 -2.68
CA LEU A 178 -24.86 8.78 -4.12
C LEU A 178 -23.96 9.78 -4.87
N LEU A 179 -22.89 9.29 -5.47
CA LEU A 179 -21.86 10.10 -6.13
C LEU A 179 -21.66 9.67 -7.59
N LYS A 180 -21.07 10.57 -8.37
CA LYS A 180 -20.70 10.37 -9.77
C LYS A 180 -19.22 10.70 -9.96
N TRP A 181 -18.51 9.84 -10.67
CA TRP A 181 -17.18 10.08 -11.20
C TRP A 181 -17.26 10.23 -12.71
N ASN A 182 -16.83 11.38 -13.25
CA ASN A 182 -16.89 11.68 -14.68
C ASN A 182 -15.61 11.32 -15.46
N GLY A 183 -14.66 10.64 -14.82
CA GLY A 183 -13.34 10.37 -15.38
C GLY A 183 -12.23 11.26 -14.81
N SER A 184 -12.57 12.43 -14.25
CA SER A 184 -11.60 13.40 -13.72
C SER A 184 -11.95 13.95 -12.33
N THR A 185 -13.24 14.17 -12.05
CA THR A 185 -13.71 14.75 -10.79
C THR A 185 -14.90 13.99 -10.23
N TRP A 186 -14.99 14.02 -8.90
CA TRP A 186 -16.18 13.59 -8.18
C TRP A 186 -17.23 14.70 -8.20
N GLY A 187 -18.48 14.32 -8.40
CA GLY A 187 -19.64 15.18 -8.32
C GLY A 187 -20.86 14.45 -7.78
N TRP A 188 -21.92 15.20 -7.57
CA TRP A 188 -23.22 14.68 -7.13
C TRP A 188 -24.04 14.16 -8.29
N VAL A 189 -25.06 13.36 -7.98
CA VAL A 189 -26.10 12.98 -8.94
C VAL A 189 -27.32 13.89 -8.72
N GLY A 190 -27.34 15.03 -9.40
CA GLY A 190 -28.46 15.98 -9.31
C GLY A 190 -28.06 17.45 -9.46
N PRO A 191 -29.04 18.37 -9.53
CA PRO A 191 -28.79 19.80 -9.77
C PRO A 191 -28.35 20.60 -8.54
N THR A 192 -28.48 20.08 -7.31
CA THR A 192 -28.10 20.80 -6.07
C THR A 192 -27.07 20.04 -5.26
N GLN A 193 -26.25 20.78 -4.50
CA GLN A 193 -25.17 20.26 -3.63
C GLN A 193 -25.68 19.36 -2.49
N ALA A 194 -27.01 19.26 -2.31
CA ALA A 194 -27.73 18.50 -1.30
C ALA A 194 -28.75 17.53 -1.94
N SER A 195 -28.36 16.79 -2.98
CA SER A 195 -29.18 15.71 -3.54
C SER A 195 -29.12 14.44 -2.66
N ASP A 196 -29.24 14.61 -1.34
CA ASP A 196 -29.08 13.53 -0.39
C ASP A 196 -30.22 12.54 -0.53
N VAL A 197 -29.87 11.34 -0.96
CA VAL A 197 -30.62 10.15 -0.60
C VAL A 197 -30.67 10.12 0.93
N ASN A 198 -31.85 10.16 1.54
CA ASN A 198 -31.98 10.23 3.00
C ASN A 198 -31.86 8.84 3.66
N GLY A 199 -30.78 8.13 3.34
CA GLY A 199 -30.52 6.78 3.79
C GLY A 199 -29.50 6.10 2.89
N THR A 200 -29.52 4.77 2.83
CA THR A 200 -28.48 3.99 2.12
C THR A 200 -28.88 3.71 0.67
N VAL A 201 -27.93 3.77 -0.25
CA VAL A 201 -28.09 3.19 -1.59
C VAL A 201 -27.43 1.81 -1.61
N SER A 202 -28.24 0.77 -1.82
CA SER A 202 -27.77 -0.62 -1.79
C SER A 202 -27.63 -1.25 -3.17
N ALA A 203 -28.36 -0.74 -4.16
CA ALA A 203 -28.34 -1.26 -5.52
C ALA A 203 -28.43 -0.13 -6.55
N LEU A 204 -27.69 -0.27 -7.65
CA LEU A 204 -27.78 0.59 -8.82
C LEU A 204 -27.95 -0.29 -10.05
N ALA A 205 -28.81 0.14 -10.97
CA ALA A 205 -28.96 -0.49 -12.27
C ALA A 205 -29.16 0.56 -13.36
N VAL A 206 -28.78 0.22 -14.59
CA VAL A 206 -28.96 1.08 -15.76
C VAL A 206 -29.91 0.40 -16.72
N MET A 207 -30.95 1.13 -17.12
CA MET A 207 -31.92 0.67 -18.11
C MET A 207 -32.13 1.79 -19.13
N GLY A 208 -31.69 1.56 -20.37
CA GLY A 208 -31.57 2.63 -21.35
C GLY A 208 -30.57 3.70 -20.91
N PRO A 209 -30.88 5.00 -21.02
CA PRO A 209 -30.03 6.09 -20.55
C PRO A 209 -30.19 6.38 -19.04
N ASP A 210 -31.11 5.69 -18.37
CA ASP A 210 -31.58 6.05 -17.05
C ASP A 210 -30.89 5.23 -15.95
N LEU A 211 -30.54 5.91 -14.85
CA LEU A 211 -30.05 5.29 -13.63
C LEU A 211 -31.23 4.98 -12.71
N TYR A 212 -31.31 3.74 -12.24
CA TYR A 212 -32.23 3.31 -11.21
C TYR A 212 -31.49 3.07 -9.90
N VAL A 213 -32.02 3.63 -8.81
CA VAL A 213 -31.40 3.64 -7.50
C VAL A 213 -32.31 2.94 -6.50
N GLY A 214 -31.84 1.84 -5.94
CA GLY A 214 -32.51 1.06 -4.92
C GLY A 214 -31.76 1.13 -3.59
N GLY A 215 -32.47 1.16 -2.47
CA GLY A 215 -31.83 1.13 -1.16
C GLY A 215 -32.80 1.22 0.01
N VAL A 216 -32.32 1.79 1.11
CA VAL A 216 -33.09 2.09 2.31
C VAL A 216 -33.18 3.60 2.43
N PHE A 217 -34.16 4.20 1.76
CA PHE A 217 -34.39 5.63 1.75
C PHE A 217 -35.86 5.96 1.46
N ASN A 218 -36.29 7.16 1.82
CA ASN A 218 -37.64 7.66 1.58
C ASN A 218 -37.70 8.78 0.53
N SER A 219 -36.57 9.43 0.25
CA SER A 219 -36.48 10.52 -0.72
C SER A 219 -35.10 10.63 -1.35
N VAL A 220 -35.04 11.16 -2.57
CA VAL A 220 -33.81 11.52 -3.27
C VAL A 220 -33.98 12.86 -3.97
N GLY A 221 -33.05 13.79 -3.77
CA GLY A 221 -33.08 15.09 -4.45
C GLY A 221 -34.39 15.87 -4.26
N GLY A 222 -35.04 15.74 -3.09
CA GLY A 222 -36.34 16.35 -2.78
C GLY A 222 -37.57 15.59 -3.32
N VAL A 223 -37.38 14.54 -4.11
CA VAL A 223 -38.45 13.66 -4.60
C VAL A 223 -38.72 12.57 -3.58
N SER A 224 -39.98 12.44 -3.13
CA SER A 224 -40.42 11.31 -2.32
C SER A 224 -40.40 10.02 -3.16
N ALA A 225 -39.52 9.09 -2.78
CA ALA A 225 -39.26 7.89 -3.54
C ALA A 225 -38.96 6.77 -2.52
N LYS A 226 -39.98 5.98 -2.18
CA LYS A 226 -39.90 4.89 -1.20
C LYS A 226 -38.99 3.78 -1.72
N ALA A 227 -37.71 3.82 -1.33
CA ALA A 227 -36.65 2.86 -1.60
C ALA A 227 -36.25 2.62 -3.06
N ILE A 228 -36.93 3.23 -4.04
CA ILE A 228 -36.62 3.11 -5.46
C ILE A 228 -36.89 4.41 -6.20
N ALA A 229 -35.90 4.88 -6.97
CA ALA A 229 -35.98 6.11 -7.75
C ALA A 229 -35.28 5.97 -9.10
N LYS A 230 -35.62 6.87 -10.03
CA LYS A 230 -35.05 6.98 -11.37
C LYS A 230 -34.43 8.35 -11.58
N TRP A 231 -33.24 8.39 -12.15
CA TRP A 231 -32.56 9.58 -12.66
C TRP A 231 -32.37 9.47 -14.17
N ASN A 232 -32.89 10.46 -14.91
CA ASN A 232 -32.84 10.47 -16.38
C ASN A 232 -31.69 11.29 -16.98
N GLY A 233 -30.72 11.71 -16.16
CA GLY A 233 -29.66 12.64 -16.55
C GLY A 233 -29.93 14.10 -16.18
N SER A 234 -31.18 14.46 -15.86
CA SER A 234 -31.58 15.85 -15.55
C SER A 234 -32.48 15.99 -14.31
N SER A 235 -33.35 15.02 -14.06
CA SER A 235 -34.31 15.05 -12.95
C SER A 235 -34.52 13.69 -12.29
N TRP A 236 -34.83 13.74 -11.00
CA TRP A 236 -35.25 12.59 -10.21
C TRP A 236 -36.75 12.35 -10.37
N SER A 237 -37.17 11.08 -10.36
CA SER A 237 -38.57 10.67 -10.36
C SER A 237 -38.76 9.39 -9.54
N SER A 238 -39.92 9.24 -8.90
CA SER A 238 -40.31 7.99 -8.25
C SER A 238 -40.84 6.98 -9.28
N LEU A 239 -40.80 5.69 -8.93
CA LEU A 239 -41.48 4.64 -9.70
C LEU A 239 -42.86 4.39 -9.09
N GLY A 240 -43.86 5.16 -9.53
CA GLY A 240 -45.17 5.20 -8.89
C GLY A 240 -45.05 5.54 -7.40
N SER A 241 -45.72 4.75 -6.54
CA SER A 241 -45.63 4.90 -5.08
C SER A 241 -44.41 4.21 -4.43
N GLY A 242 -43.49 3.64 -5.22
CA GLY A 242 -42.33 2.89 -4.72
C GLY A 242 -42.67 1.53 -4.12
N VAL A 243 -41.81 1.04 -3.22
CA VAL A 243 -42.00 -0.25 -2.51
C VAL A 243 -42.10 -0.05 -1.00
N ASP A 244 -42.93 -0.88 -0.34
CA ASP A 244 -43.29 -0.71 1.07
C ASP A 244 -43.24 -2.04 1.84
N ALA A 245 -42.88 -1.99 3.12
CA ALA A 245 -42.79 -3.13 4.02
C ALA A 245 -43.89 -3.01 5.10
N PHE A 246 -45.12 -3.42 4.76
CA PHE A 246 -46.31 -3.26 5.59
C PHE A 246 -46.20 -3.84 7.01
N SER A 247 -45.25 -4.77 7.25
CA SER A 247 -45.00 -5.42 8.54
C SER A 247 -44.29 -4.56 9.60
N LEU A 248 -43.93 -3.30 9.33
CA LEU A 248 -43.24 -2.39 10.27
C LEU A 248 -44.07 -1.18 10.73
N GLY A 249 -45.36 -1.11 10.37
CA GLY A 249 -46.26 0.00 10.70
C GLY A 249 -46.35 1.06 9.59
N ALA A 250 -47.44 1.85 9.59
CA ALA A 250 -47.72 2.83 8.54
C ALA A 250 -46.61 3.89 8.44
N GLY A 251 -45.99 4.02 7.26
CA GLY A 251 -45.02 5.08 6.95
C GLY A 251 -43.54 4.67 6.87
N GLN A 252 -43.18 3.39 7.03
CA GLN A 252 -41.79 2.92 6.86
C GLN A 252 -41.54 2.33 5.45
N SER A 253 -40.62 2.90 4.68
CA SER A 253 -40.24 2.34 3.37
C SER A 253 -39.66 0.94 3.49
N GLY A 254 -39.92 0.10 2.48
CA GLY A 254 -39.20 -1.17 2.32
C GLY A 254 -37.71 -0.94 2.02
N ALA A 255 -36.95 -2.02 1.86
CA ALA A 255 -35.55 -1.97 1.43
C ALA A 255 -35.40 -2.63 0.06
N VAL A 256 -34.69 -1.99 -0.86
CA VAL A 256 -34.26 -2.61 -2.13
C VAL A 256 -32.78 -2.95 -2.05
N TYR A 257 -32.45 -4.25 -2.14
CA TYR A 257 -31.07 -4.73 -2.08
C TYR A 257 -30.52 -5.18 -3.42
N ALA A 258 -31.39 -5.50 -4.39
CA ALA A 258 -30.98 -5.99 -5.70
C ALA A 258 -31.88 -5.44 -6.80
N LEU A 259 -31.24 -5.11 -7.92
CA LEU A 259 -31.89 -4.68 -9.16
C LEU A 259 -31.39 -5.55 -10.31
N GLY A 260 -32.29 -5.97 -11.20
CA GLY A 260 -31.95 -6.69 -12.42
C GLY A 260 -32.70 -6.09 -13.60
N VAL A 261 -32.08 -6.02 -14.77
CA VAL A 261 -32.68 -5.41 -15.97
C VAL A 261 -32.80 -6.46 -17.06
N GLN A 262 -34.00 -6.54 -17.66
CA GLN A 262 -34.30 -7.39 -18.81
C GLN A 262 -35.00 -6.54 -19.88
N GLY A 263 -34.27 -6.13 -20.92
CA GLY A 263 -34.80 -5.16 -21.88
C GLY A 263 -35.25 -3.88 -21.18
N ASN A 264 -36.53 -3.53 -21.31
CA ASN A 264 -37.15 -2.36 -20.64
C ASN A 264 -37.87 -2.70 -19.33
N GLN A 265 -37.60 -3.88 -18.75
CA GLN A 265 -38.18 -4.32 -17.49
C GLN A 265 -37.14 -4.27 -16.38
N LEU A 266 -37.51 -3.65 -15.26
CA LEU A 266 -36.70 -3.60 -14.05
C LEU A 266 -37.28 -4.55 -13.00
N TYR A 267 -36.48 -5.54 -12.61
CA TYR A 267 -36.76 -6.43 -11.49
C TYR A 267 -36.14 -5.86 -10.22
N VAL A 268 -36.93 -5.84 -9.15
CA VAL A 268 -36.58 -5.23 -7.87
C VAL A 268 -36.74 -6.26 -6.77
N GLY A 269 -35.67 -6.52 -6.03
CA GLY A 269 -35.65 -7.48 -4.93
C GLY A 269 -35.15 -6.85 -3.64
N GLY A 270 -35.72 -7.26 -2.51
CA GLY A 270 -35.29 -6.74 -1.21
C GLY A 270 -36.17 -7.17 -0.04
N PHE A 271 -36.31 -6.29 0.95
CA PHE A 271 -37.22 -6.45 2.08
C PHE A 271 -38.43 -5.52 1.91
N PHE A 272 -39.45 -6.00 1.20
CA PHE A 272 -40.72 -5.29 1.01
C PHE A 272 -41.84 -6.30 0.74
N THR A 273 -43.08 -5.95 1.08
CA THR A 273 -44.25 -6.81 0.84
C THR A 273 -45.16 -6.26 -0.25
N GLN A 274 -45.06 -4.96 -0.56
CA GLN A 274 -45.85 -4.29 -1.59
C GLN A 274 -44.98 -3.53 -2.58
N ALA A 275 -45.45 -3.44 -3.83
CA ALA A 275 -44.92 -2.56 -4.86
C ALA A 275 -46.08 -1.76 -5.47
N GLY A 276 -46.09 -0.44 -5.27
CA GLY A 276 -47.30 0.37 -5.42
C GLY A 276 -48.39 -0.10 -4.45
N SER A 277 -49.59 -0.39 -4.97
CA SER A 277 -50.71 -0.98 -4.20
C SER A 277 -50.80 -2.51 -4.33
N ARG A 278 -49.84 -3.16 -5.00
CA ARG A 278 -49.90 -4.60 -5.31
C ARG A 278 -49.04 -5.41 -4.32
N PRO A 279 -49.55 -6.53 -3.78
CA PRO A 279 -48.72 -7.51 -3.08
C PRO A 279 -47.63 -8.04 -4.01
N ALA A 280 -46.38 -8.02 -3.52
CA ALA A 280 -45.22 -8.42 -4.30
C ALA A 280 -44.40 -9.51 -3.58
N ASN A 281 -44.34 -9.47 -2.24
CA ASN A 281 -43.57 -10.40 -1.42
C ASN A 281 -42.11 -10.52 -1.90
N TYR A 282 -41.35 -9.45 -1.65
CA TYR A 282 -39.88 -9.35 -1.76
C TYR A 282 -39.30 -9.31 -3.17
N ILE A 283 -40.13 -9.49 -4.21
CA ILE A 283 -39.74 -9.41 -5.62
C ILE A 283 -40.86 -8.77 -6.45
N ALA A 284 -40.52 -7.78 -7.28
CA ALA A 284 -41.47 -7.11 -8.17
C ALA A 284 -40.81 -6.77 -9.51
N ARG A 285 -41.64 -6.52 -10.53
CA ARG A 285 -41.21 -6.04 -11.84
C ARG A 285 -41.89 -4.72 -12.19
N TRP A 286 -41.11 -3.74 -12.59
CA TRP A 286 -41.57 -2.49 -13.20
C TRP A 286 -41.47 -2.58 -14.72
N ASP A 287 -42.58 -2.33 -15.42
CA ASP A 287 -42.66 -2.39 -16.90
C ASP A 287 -42.46 -1.03 -17.60
N GLY A 288 -42.11 0.00 -16.84
CA GLY A 288 -42.01 1.38 -17.32
C GLY A 288 -43.15 2.27 -16.83
N SER A 289 -44.29 1.71 -16.45
CA SER A 289 -45.45 2.47 -15.97
C SER A 289 -46.17 1.82 -14.78
N ASN A 290 -46.10 0.51 -14.63
CA ASN A 290 -46.82 -0.25 -13.62
C ASN A 290 -45.92 -1.27 -12.90
N TRP A 291 -46.23 -1.47 -11.62
CA TRP A 291 -45.69 -2.56 -10.82
C TRP A 291 -46.45 -3.87 -11.12
N ASN A 292 -45.73 -4.96 -11.30
CA ASN A 292 -46.25 -6.29 -11.51
C ASN A 292 -45.60 -7.28 -10.53
N SER A 293 -46.39 -8.17 -9.95
CA SER A 293 -45.88 -9.26 -9.11
C SER A 293 -45.31 -10.39 -9.98
N LEU A 294 -44.42 -11.20 -9.40
CA LEU A 294 -43.96 -12.44 -10.01
C LEU A 294 -44.67 -13.61 -9.32
N GLY A 295 -45.85 -13.97 -9.82
CA GLY A 295 -46.75 -14.91 -9.15
C GLY A 295 -47.15 -14.38 -7.77
N THR A 296 -47.08 -15.24 -6.75
CA THR A 296 -47.32 -14.88 -5.34
C THR A 296 -46.07 -14.39 -4.60
N GLY A 297 -44.92 -14.28 -5.29
CA GLY A 297 -43.63 -13.86 -4.74
C GLY A 297 -42.94 -14.94 -3.89
N LEU A 298 -42.18 -14.51 -2.87
CA LEU A 298 -41.27 -15.37 -2.10
C LEU A 298 -41.67 -15.46 -0.62
N SER A 299 -41.42 -16.59 0.04
CA SER A 299 -41.77 -16.76 1.46
C SER A 299 -41.02 -17.91 2.17
N GLY A 300 -41.41 -18.16 3.43
CA GLY A 300 -41.05 -19.33 4.23
C GLY A 300 -39.65 -19.34 4.84
N GLY A 301 -38.80 -18.37 4.52
CA GLY A 301 -37.47 -18.21 5.10
C GLY A 301 -37.45 -17.28 6.32
N SER A 302 -36.32 -17.27 7.03
CA SER A 302 -36.15 -16.54 8.29
C SER A 302 -36.13 -15.02 8.12
N THR A 303 -35.69 -14.52 6.96
CA THR A 303 -35.68 -13.08 6.63
C THR A 303 -36.54 -12.75 5.42
N ASN A 304 -36.83 -13.73 4.57
CA ASN A 304 -37.53 -13.60 3.28
C ASN A 304 -36.96 -12.52 2.35
N THR A 305 -35.68 -12.17 2.47
CA THR A 305 -35.07 -11.10 1.68
C THR A 305 -34.49 -11.60 0.36
N VAL A 306 -34.67 -10.85 -0.73
CA VAL A 306 -33.86 -11.01 -1.95
C VAL A 306 -32.64 -10.12 -1.86
N VAL A 307 -31.44 -10.70 -2.01
CA VAL A 307 -30.16 -9.97 -1.89
C VAL A 307 -29.39 -9.89 -3.20
N ALA A 308 -29.73 -10.72 -4.19
CA ALA A 308 -29.14 -10.67 -5.52
C ALA A 308 -30.14 -11.11 -6.59
N ILE A 309 -30.05 -10.46 -7.76
CA ILE A 309 -30.81 -10.79 -8.96
C ILE A 309 -29.82 -10.88 -10.13
N ALA A 310 -29.95 -11.90 -10.96
CA ALA A 310 -29.27 -11.97 -12.25
C ALA A 310 -30.25 -12.37 -13.35
N VAL A 311 -30.07 -11.83 -14.56
CA VAL A 311 -30.95 -12.07 -15.70
C VAL A 311 -30.15 -12.80 -16.80
N SER A 312 -30.74 -13.84 -17.41
CA SER A 312 -30.18 -14.54 -18.57
C SER A 312 -31.29 -14.81 -19.60
N GLY A 313 -31.26 -14.07 -20.72
CA GLY A 313 -32.36 -14.14 -21.68
C GLY A 313 -33.69 -13.78 -21.02
N THR A 314 -34.67 -14.69 -21.06
CA THR A 314 -35.99 -14.57 -20.39
C THR A 314 -35.95 -14.89 -18.90
N ASP A 315 -34.88 -15.52 -18.42
CA ASP A 315 -34.81 -16.05 -17.07
C ASP A 315 -34.34 -15.01 -16.07
N VAL A 316 -34.98 -15.00 -14.91
CA VAL A 316 -34.58 -14.21 -13.75
C VAL A 316 -34.22 -15.15 -12.61
N TYR A 317 -32.97 -15.08 -12.17
CA TYR A 317 -32.46 -15.80 -11.01
C TYR A 317 -32.44 -14.88 -9.81
N VAL A 318 -32.96 -15.36 -8.69
CA VAL A 318 -32.98 -14.62 -7.43
C VAL A 318 -32.33 -15.45 -6.34
N ALA A 319 -31.58 -14.79 -5.46
CA ALA A 319 -30.95 -15.42 -4.31
C ALA A 319 -31.20 -14.62 -3.03
N GLY A 320 -31.35 -15.31 -1.91
CA GLY A 320 -31.86 -14.68 -0.69
C GLY A 320 -32.23 -15.63 0.43
N GLY A 321 -32.88 -15.09 1.46
CA GLY A 321 -33.30 -15.82 2.66
C GLY A 321 -34.73 -16.37 2.58
N PHE A 322 -35.08 -17.09 1.51
CA PHE A 322 -36.42 -17.66 1.26
C PHE A 322 -36.33 -19.17 0.98
N VAL A 323 -37.44 -19.90 1.21
CA VAL A 323 -37.54 -21.36 0.93
C VAL A 323 -38.78 -21.72 0.10
N GLN A 324 -39.59 -20.74 -0.25
CA GLN A 324 -40.71 -20.88 -1.18
C GLN A 324 -40.64 -19.77 -2.23
N ALA A 325 -40.92 -20.12 -3.48
CA ALA A 325 -41.08 -19.19 -4.60
C ALA A 325 -42.32 -19.59 -5.38
N GLY A 326 -43.40 -18.79 -5.30
CA GLY A 326 -44.71 -19.25 -5.74
C GLY A 326 -45.16 -20.49 -4.97
N SER A 327 -45.51 -21.55 -5.70
CA SER A 327 -45.77 -22.89 -5.14
C SER A 327 -44.54 -23.80 -5.12
N ALA A 328 -43.39 -23.34 -5.65
CA ALA A 328 -42.18 -24.14 -5.71
C ALA A 328 -41.42 -24.08 -4.38
N THR A 329 -41.11 -25.25 -3.83
CA THR A 329 -40.16 -25.37 -2.72
C THR A 329 -38.75 -25.18 -3.25
N VAL A 330 -38.06 -24.17 -2.73
CA VAL A 330 -36.71 -23.77 -3.15
C VAL A 330 -35.82 -23.66 -1.92
N ASN A 331 -34.53 -23.47 -2.10
CA ASN A 331 -33.63 -23.25 -0.96
C ASN A 331 -32.65 -22.12 -1.29
N ARG A 332 -33.04 -20.90 -0.93
CA ARG A 332 -32.28 -19.65 -1.04
C ARG A 332 -31.89 -19.21 -2.45
N ILE A 333 -32.29 -19.96 -3.47
CA ILE A 333 -32.09 -19.65 -4.88
C ILE A 333 -33.27 -20.18 -5.71
N ALA A 334 -33.76 -19.37 -6.65
CA ALA A 334 -34.88 -19.73 -7.52
C ALA A 334 -34.71 -19.13 -8.92
N ARG A 335 -35.35 -19.75 -9.91
CA ARG A 335 -35.43 -19.27 -11.30
C ARG A 335 -36.88 -18.96 -11.65
N TRP A 336 -37.12 -17.79 -12.21
CA TRP A 336 -38.35 -17.38 -12.86
C TRP A 336 -38.16 -17.43 -14.38
N ASP A 337 -39.01 -18.17 -15.09
CA ASP A 337 -38.93 -18.34 -16.55
C ASP A 337 -39.76 -17.31 -17.36
N GLY A 338 -40.37 -16.35 -16.67
CA GLY A 338 -41.33 -15.40 -17.23
C GLY A 338 -42.76 -15.64 -16.72
N SER A 339 -43.08 -16.87 -16.31
CA SER A 339 -44.43 -17.26 -15.84
C SER A 339 -44.43 -18.12 -14.58
N ASN A 340 -43.40 -18.93 -14.35
CA ASN A 340 -43.34 -19.88 -13.24
C ASN A 340 -42.01 -19.82 -12.49
N TRP A 341 -42.10 -20.10 -11.18
CA TRP A 341 -40.95 -20.31 -10.31
C TRP A 341 -40.50 -21.77 -10.34
N SER A 342 -39.20 -21.99 -10.34
CA SER A 342 -38.58 -23.32 -10.28
C SER A 342 -37.36 -23.32 -9.35
N SER A 343 -37.10 -24.47 -8.73
CA SER A 343 -35.88 -24.70 -7.94
C SER A 343 -34.69 -25.01 -8.83
N LEU A 344 -33.48 -24.78 -8.31
CA LEU A 344 -32.23 -25.19 -8.95
C LEU A 344 -31.65 -26.35 -8.14
N SER A 345 -32.20 -27.55 -8.34
CA SER A 345 -31.93 -28.73 -7.49
C SER A 345 -32.27 -28.43 -6.01
N THR A 346 -31.53 -28.98 -5.05
CA THR A 346 -31.72 -28.78 -3.60
C THR A 346 -31.22 -27.42 -3.08
N GLY A 347 -30.73 -26.53 -3.96
CA GLY A 347 -30.32 -25.16 -3.63
C GLY A 347 -29.01 -25.06 -2.85
N MET A 348 -28.89 -24.11 -1.92
CA MET A 348 -27.60 -23.68 -1.31
C MET A 348 -27.29 -24.30 0.07
N GLY A 349 -27.79 -25.51 0.36
CA GLY A 349 -27.58 -26.18 1.65
C GLY A 349 -27.98 -25.31 2.85
N THR A 350 -27.12 -25.21 3.86
CA THR A 350 -27.28 -24.32 5.04
C THR A 350 -26.67 -22.93 4.83
N GLY A 351 -25.98 -22.71 3.72
CA GLY A 351 -25.24 -21.49 3.44
C GLY A 351 -26.07 -20.36 2.82
N SER A 352 -25.49 -19.17 2.79
CA SER A 352 -26.12 -17.91 2.41
C SER A 352 -25.55 -17.37 1.09
N PRO A 353 -26.28 -17.43 -0.03
CA PRO A 353 -25.87 -16.76 -1.25
C PRO A 353 -25.95 -15.22 -1.10
N ARG A 354 -25.08 -14.50 -1.79
CA ARG A 354 -24.91 -13.04 -1.68
C ARG A 354 -24.80 -12.33 -3.03
N ALA A 355 -24.24 -13.00 -4.04
CA ALA A 355 -24.02 -12.42 -5.36
C ALA A 355 -24.37 -13.43 -6.45
N LEU A 356 -24.90 -12.92 -7.57
CA LEU A 356 -25.23 -13.68 -8.77
C LEU A 356 -24.60 -13.02 -9.98
N ALA A 357 -24.08 -13.81 -10.91
CA ALA A 357 -23.65 -13.36 -12.22
C ALA A 357 -23.96 -14.43 -13.28
N VAL A 358 -24.20 -14.01 -14.52
CA VAL A 358 -24.42 -14.91 -15.65
C VAL A 358 -23.27 -14.75 -16.63
N LEU A 359 -22.58 -15.84 -16.95
CA LEU A 359 -21.46 -15.86 -17.88
C LEU A 359 -21.58 -17.10 -18.78
N GLY A 360 -21.53 -16.90 -20.10
CA GLY A 360 -21.62 -18.00 -21.08
C GLY A 360 -22.87 -18.88 -20.91
N GLY A 361 -24.02 -18.26 -20.59
CA GLY A 361 -25.29 -18.98 -20.33
C GLY A 361 -25.34 -19.77 -19.02
N SER A 362 -24.29 -19.72 -18.20
CA SER A 362 -24.25 -20.36 -16.89
C SER A 362 -24.48 -19.35 -15.78
N LEU A 363 -25.17 -19.76 -14.72
CA LEU A 363 -25.33 -18.96 -13.52
C LEU A 363 -24.17 -19.25 -12.56
N TYR A 364 -23.57 -18.20 -12.03
CA TYR A 364 -22.58 -18.25 -10.97
C TYR A 364 -23.15 -17.64 -9.72
N VAL A 365 -22.94 -18.32 -8.60
CA VAL A 365 -23.40 -17.92 -7.27
C VAL A 365 -22.20 -17.77 -6.37
N GLY A 366 -22.15 -16.67 -5.64
CA GLY A 366 -21.13 -16.39 -4.63
C GLY A 366 -21.81 -16.10 -3.30
N GLY A 367 -21.22 -16.55 -2.20
CA GLY A 367 -21.72 -16.29 -0.86
C GLY A 367 -20.98 -17.09 0.20
N GLU A 368 -21.65 -17.34 1.32
CA GLU A 368 -21.13 -18.17 2.42
C GLU A 368 -21.79 -19.54 2.39
N PHE A 369 -21.22 -20.49 1.63
CA PHE A 369 -21.79 -21.83 1.50
C PHE A 369 -20.71 -22.84 1.09
N THR A 370 -20.86 -24.07 1.57
CA THR A 370 -19.97 -25.19 1.27
C THR A 370 -20.64 -26.27 0.42
N GLU A 371 -21.90 -26.07 0.06
CA GLU A 371 -22.69 -27.01 -0.73
C GLU A 371 -23.64 -26.28 -1.68
N ALA A 372 -23.77 -26.79 -2.91
CA ALA A 372 -24.74 -26.36 -3.89
C ALA A 372 -25.35 -27.58 -4.60
N GLY A 373 -26.65 -27.80 -4.42
CA GLY A 373 -27.38 -28.93 -5.01
C GLY A 373 -26.86 -30.30 -4.60
N GLY A 374 -26.36 -30.45 -3.36
CA GLY A 374 -25.69 -31.67 -2.88
C GLY A 374 -24.23 -31.80 -3.31
N VAL A 375 -23.69 -30.85 -4.07
CA VAL A 375 -22.28 -30.85 -4.51
C VAL A 375 -21.45 -30.00 -3.55
N ALA A 376 -20.37 -30.57 -3.02
CA ALA A 376 -19.40 -29.84 -2.20
C ALA A 376 -18.70 -28.76 -3.05
N VAL A 377 -18.76 -27.52 -2.58
CA VAL A 377 -18.20 -26.33 -3.24
C VAL A 377 -17.55 -25.42 -2.19
N ASN A 378 -16.75 -24.46 -2.62
CA ASN A 378 -16.10 -23.52 -1.69
C ASN A 378 -16.50 -22.07 -2.02
N ASN A 379 -17.65 -21.64 -1.48
CA ASN A 379 -18.17 -20.27 -1.52
C ASN A 379 -18.49 -19.68 -2.91
N VAL A 380 -18.16 -20.38 -3.99
CA VAL A 380 -18.56 -20.07 -5.36
C VAL A 380 -19.00 -21.37 -6.05
N ALA A 381 -20.15 -21.32 -6.72
CA ALA A 381 -20.68 -22.44 -7.50
C ALA A 381 -21.19 -21.99 -8.86
N ARG A 382 -21.11 -22.90 -9.84
CA ARG A 382 -21.62 -22.74 -11.19
C ARG A 382 -22.78 -23.70 -11.44
N TRP A 383 -23.89 -23.16 -11.94
CA TRP A 383 -25.02 -23.91 -12.50
C TRP A 383 -24.99 -23.80 -14.03
N ASN A 384 -24.91 -24.95 -14.70
CA ASN A 384 -24.85 -25.02 -16.17
C ASN A 384 -26.24 -25.15 -16.85
N GLY A 385 -27.32 -25.05 -16.08
CA GLY A 385 -28.69 -25.33 -16.54
C GLY A 385 -29.26 -26.66 -16.01
N THR A 386 -28.40 -27.60 -15.63
CA THR A 386 -28.81 -28.96 -15.20
C THR A 386 -28.14 -29.42 -13.91
N SER A 387 -26.90 -29.00 -13.65
CA SER A 387 -26.12 -29.44 -12.49
C SER A 387 -25.24 -28.33 -11.91
N TRP A 388 -24.97 -28.47 -10.61
CA TRP A 388 -24.04 -27.62 -9.86
C TRP A 388 -22.61 -28.16 -9.94
N SER A 389 -21.64 -27.27 -9.92
CA SER A 389 -20.21 -27.58 -9.88
C SER A 389 -19.43 -26.49 -9.13
N GLY A 390 -18.33 -26.86 -8.48
CA GLY A 390 -17.35 -25.91 -7.96
C GLY A 390 -16.45 -25.35 -9.06
N LEU A 391 -15.68 -24.31 -8.75
CA LEU A 391 -14.71 -23.70 -9.67
C LEU A 391 -13.31 -24.24 -9.35
N GLY A 392 -13.00 -25.41 -9.89
CA GLY A 392 -11.76 -26.15 -9.64
C GLY A 392 -12.01 -27.59 -9.17
N THR A 393 -11.00 -28.20 -8.54
CA THR A 393 -11.03 -29.61 -8.11
C THR A 393 -10.74 -29.74 -6.62
N GLY A 394 -11.28 -30.77 -5.97
CA GLY A 394 -11.00 -31.08 -4.56
C GLY A 394 -11.58 -30.06 -3.58
N ALA A 395 -11.04 -30.02 -2.36
CA ALA A 395 -11.50 -29.13 -1.27
C ALA A 395 -11.23 -27.63 -1.53
N THR A 396 -10.45 -27.30 -2.57
CA THR A 396 -10.09 -25.93 -2.96
C THR A 396 -10.82 -25.48 -4.24
N ASN A 397 -11.99 -26.05 -4.53
CA ASN A 397 -12.81 -25.77 -5.72
C ASN A 397 -13.60 -24.44 -5.68
N GLY A 398 -12.94 -23.36 -5.24
CA GLY A 398 -13.52 -22.02 -5.14
C GLY A 398 -12.62 -21.07 -4.34
N VAL A 399 -13.19 -20.32 -3.41
CA VAL A 399 -12.47 -19.37 -2.55
C VAL A 399 -12.59 -19.75 -1.08
N ASN A 400 -11.55 -19.49 -0.29
CA ASN A 400 -11.54 -19.86 1.13
C ASN A 400 -12.27 -18.85 2.03
N GLN A 401 -12.68 -19.31 3.21
CA GLN A 401 -13.23 -18.43 4.23
C GLN A 401 -12.12 -17.82 5.09
N VAL A 402 -12.15 -16.50 5.24
CA VAL A 402 -11.25 -15.77 6.17
C VAL A 402 -12.04 -14.98 7.20
N ARG A 403 -13.22 -14.46 6.83
CA ARG A 403 -14.23 -13.85 7.71
C ARG A 403 -15.64 -14.12 7.15
N TYR A 404 -16.68 -13.80 7.92
CA TYR A 404 -18.09 -13.92 7.51
C TYR A 404 -18.34 -13.33 6.10
N SER A 405 -19.21 -13.97 5.31
CA SER A 405 -19.53 -13.58 3.91
C SER A 405 -18.30 -13.50 2.98
N PRO A 406 -17.70 -14.67 2.62
CA PRO A 406 -16.47 -14.71 1.83
C PRO A 406 -16.63 -14.10 0.44
N VAL A 407 -17.76 -14.23 -0.25
CA VAL A 407 -17.99 -13.55 -1.53
C VAL A 407 -19.12 -12.53 -1.41
N GLY A 408 -18.80 -11.27 -1.69
CA GLY A 408 -19.71 -10.13 -1.68
C GLY A 408 -20.10 -9.62 -3.06
N ALA A 409 -19.29 -9.92 -4.09
CA ALA A 409 -19.51 -9.44 -5.45
C ALA A 409 -19.17 -10.50 -6.49
N LEU A 410 -20.00 -10.59 -7.54
CA LEU A 410 -19.71 -11.32 -8.77
C LEU A 410 -20.02 -10.42 -9.97
N ALA A 411 -19.13 -10.41 -10.96
CA ALA A 411 -19.38 -9.74 -12.23
C ALA A 411 -18.85 -10.57 -13.39
N ALA A 412 -19.68 -10.74 -14.42
CA ALA A 412 -19.26 -11.32 -15.69
C ALA A 412 -18.74 -10.19 -16.59
N ILE A 413 -17.47 -10.25 -16.95
CA ILE A 413 -16.77 -9.21 -17.71
C ILE A 413 -16.01 -9.90 -18.84
N GLY A 414 -16.45 -9.69 -20.08
CA GLY A 414 -15.97 -10.48 -21.22
C GLY A 414 -16.23 -11.98 -21.00
N ASN A 415 -15.17 -12.78 -21.07
CA ASN A 415 -15.23 -14.24 -20.85
C ASN A 415 -14.76 -14.66 -19.44
N GLU A 416 -14.57 -13.70 -18.53
CA GLU A 416 -14.07 -13.96 -17.18
C GLU A 416 -15.13 -13.64 -16.13
N LEU A 417 -15.11 -14.40 -15.03
CA LEU A 417 -15.86 -14.09 -13.82
C LEU A 417 -14.94 -13.38 -12.83
N TYR A 418 -15.32 -12.18 -12.42
CA TYR A 418 -14.65 -11.41 -11.39
C TYR A 418 -15.32 -11.68 -10.06
N VAL A 419 -14.54 -11.97 -9.03
CA VAL A 419 -15.02 -12.36 -7.70
C VAL A 419 -14.42 -11.42 -6.66
N GLY A 420 -15.28 -10.74 -5.92
CA GLY A 420 -14.92 -9.82 -4.85
C GLY A 420 -15.48 -10.26 -3.50
N GLY A 421 -14.75 -10.04 -2.40
CA GLY A 421 -15.24 -10.35 -1.05
C GLY A 421 -14.17 -10.28 0.04
N THR A 422 -14.21 -11.21 0.99
CA THR A 422 -13.33 -11.25 2.19
C THR A 422 -12.35 -12.43 2.20
N PHE A 423 -12.32 -13.25 1.14
CA PHE A 423 -11.44 -14.42 1.03
C PHE A 423 -9.97 -14.04 0.84
N SER A 424 -9.03 -14.87 1.30
CA SER A 424 -7.60 -14.64 1.06
C SER A 424 -7.09 -15.38 -0.17
N ARG A 425 -7.74 -16.48 -0.54
CA ARG A 425 -7.31 -17.37 -1.61
C ARG A 425 -8.45 -17.73 -2.55
N ALA A 426 -8.08 -17.90 -3.81
CA ALA A 426 -8.88 -18.57 -4.81
C ALA A 426 -8.10 -19.81 -5.27
N ARG A 427 -8.49 -20.98 -4.78
CA ARG A 427 -7.74 -22.23 -4.92
C ARG A 427 -6.26 -22.09 -4.49
N ASP A 428 -5.35 -22.13 -5.46
CA ASP A 428 -3.90 -22.17 -5.27
C ASP A 428 -3.27 -20.77 -5.34
N ILE A 429 -4.06 -19.73 -5.65
CA ILE A 429 -3.57 -18.36 -5.74
C ILE A 429 -4.01 -17.52 -4.54
N ARG A 430 -3.14 -16.59 -4.13
CA ARG A 430 -3.53 -15.49 -3.23
C ARG A 430 -4.33 -14.45 -4.02
N ALA A 431 -5.43 -14.02 -3.43
CA ALA A 431 -6.38 -13.12 -4.06
C ALA A 431 -6.69 -11.87 -3.22
N ASP A 432 -6.56 -11.93 -1.89
CA ASP A 432 -6.84 -10.81 -0.98
C ASP A 432 -8.15 -10.09 -1.33
N GLY A 433 -9.25 -10.84 -1.32
CA GLY A 433 -10.60 -10.34 -1.57
C GLY A 433 -10.94 -10.09 -3.03
N LEU A 434 -10.02 -10.33 -3.99
CA LEU A 434 -10.30 -10.12 -5.41
C LEU A 434 -9.57 -11.13 -6.33
N ALA A 435 -10.32 -11.86 -7.15
CA ALA A 435 -9.78 -12.82 -8.12
C ALA A 435 -10.60 -12.85 -9.41
N ARG A 436 -10.03 -13.46 -10.47
CA ARG A 436 -10.71 -13.73 -11.74
C ARG A 436 -10.68 -15.21 -12.08
N TRP A 437 -11.75 -15.70 -12.67
CA TRP A 437 -11.85 -17.06 -13.20
C TRP A 437 -12.06 -17.00 -14.71
N ASN A 438 -11.15 -17.62 -15.47
CA ASN A 438 -11.17 -17.61 -16.94
C ASN A 438 -11.87 -18.82 -17.57
N GLY A 439 -12.53 -19.65 -16.77
CA GLY A 439 -13.16 -20.90 -17.21
C GLY A 439 -12.43 -22.16 -16.77
N SER A 440 -11.11 -22.08 -16.50
CA SER A 440 -10.29 -23.23 -16.10
C SER A 440 -9.37 -22.98 -14.91
N THR A 441 -8.91 -21.75 -14.73
CA THR A 441 -7.91 -21.38 -13.71
C THR A 441 -8.23 -20.05 -13.05
N TRP A 442 -7.86 -19.94 -11.78
CA TRP A 442 -7.94 -18.70 -11.03
C TRP A 442 -6.74 -17.79 -11.34
N LEU A 443 -7.01 -16.51 -11.56
CA LEU A 443 -6.04 -15.46 -11.88
C LEU A 443 -6.06 -14.37 -10.79
N SER A 444 -4.87 -13.91 -10.40
CA SER A 444 -4.68 -12.85 -9.42
C SER A 444 -4.66 -11.47 -10.10
N PHE A 445 -4.81 -10.40 -9.31
CA PHE A 445 -4.53 -9.01 -9.71
C PHE A 445 -3.14 -8.52 -9.25
N ALA A 446 -2.36 -9.40 -8.60
CA ALA A 446 -0.97 -9.10 -8.27
C ALA A 446 -0.13 -8.87 -9.53
N THR A 447 0.84 -7.95 -9.45
CA THR A 447 1.87 -7.80 -10.49
C THR A 447 2.67 -9.09 -10.61
N ALA A 448 2.82 -9.61 -11.83
CA ALA A 448 3.59 -10.82 -12.08
C ALA A 448 5.04 -10.68 -11.56
N GLY A 449 5.50 -11.65 -10.78
CA GLY A 449 6.89 -11.71 -10.30
C GLY A 449 7.20 -10.99 -8.97
N ALA A 450 6.19 -10.50 -8.23
CA ALA A 450 6.37 -9.99 -6.87
C ALA A 450 5.91 -11.01 -5.81
N PRO A 451 6.69 -11.28 -4.75
CA PRO A 451 6.26 -12.10 -3.61
C PRO A 451 5.06 -11.47 -2.92
N VAL A 452 4.06 -12.28 -2.57
CA VAL A 452 2.85 -11.80 -1.90
C VAL A 452 2.93 -12.08 -0.40
N ASN A 453 2.54 -11.08 0.40
CA ASN A 453 2.58 -11.11 1.86
C ASN A 453 1.91 -12.35 2.47
N GLY A 454 2.60 -12.96 3.43
CA GLY A 454 2.14 -14.18 4.07
C GLY A 454 1.35 -13.94 5.35
N ALA A 455 0.17 -14.53 5.43
CA ALA A 455 -0.57 -14.62 6.67
C ALA A 455 -1.14 -16.03 6.74
N TYR A 456 -0.44 -16.91 7.48
CA TYR A 456 -1.04 -18.13 7.98
C TYR A 456 -2.27 -17.75 8.80
N GLY A 457 -3.35 -18.51 8.58
CA GLY A 457 -4.59 -18.34 9.33
C GLY A 457 -4.33 -18.29 10.83
N TYR A 458 -5.18 -17.52 11.52
CA TYR A 458 -5.18 -17.23 12.95
C TYR A 458 -4.24 -16.08 13.39
N LEU A 459 -4.87 -14.92 13.64
CA LEU A 459 -4.42 -13.84 14.54
C LEU A 459 -3.20 -12.99 14.10
N TYR A 460 -3.50 -11.79 13.58
CA TYR A 460 -2.78 -10.52 13.80
C TYR A 460 -1.26 -10.37 13.57
N SER A 461 -0.52 -11.31 12.96
CA SER A 461 0.86 -10.98 12.56
C SER A 461 0.88 -10.35 11.17
N GLU A 462 1.20 -9.07 11.10
CA GLU A 462 1.47 -8.40 9.84
C GLU A 462 2.69 -9.03 9.16
N PRO A 463 2.67 -9.17 7.82
CA PRO A 463 3.81 -9.67 7.06
C PRO A 463 5.03 -8.79 7.36
N ALA A 464 6.13 -9.43 7.75
CA ALA A 464 7.33 -8.75 8.22
C ALA A 464 8.57 -9.26 7.49
N VAL A 465 9.43 -8.33 7.09
CA VAL A 465 10.80 -8.63 6.68
C VAL A 465 11.68 -8.71 7.90
N ASN A 466 12.17 -9.91 8.20
CA ASN A 466 12.96 -10.20 9.40
C ASN A 466 14.46 -10.01 9.17
N ALA A 467 14.94 -10.24 7.95
CA ALA A 467 16.36 -10.06 7.62
C ALA A 467 16.54 -9.63 6.16
N VAL A 468 17.58 -8.83 5.93
CA VAL A 468 18.00 -8.34 4.62
C VAL A 468 19.50 -8.49 4.48
N ALA A 469 19.96 -9.00 3.35
CA ALA A 469 21.36 -9.10 2.98
C ALA A 469 21.58 -8.67 1.52
N VAL A 470 22.78 -8.22 1.19
CA VAL A 470 23.14 -7.79 -0.16
C VAL A 470 24.41 -8.51 -0.60
N ILE A 471 24.38 -9.12 -1.78
CA ILE A 471 25.55 -9.77 -2.41
C ILE A 471 25.66 -9.25 -3.83
N GLY A 472 26.74 -8.53 -4.12
CA GLY A 472 26.89 -7.81 -5.39
C GLY A 472 25.74 -6.82 -5.58
N SER A 473 25.00 -6.95 -6.68
CA SER A 473 23.80 -6.15 -6.97
C SER A 473 22.50 -6.77 -6.45
N SER A 474 22.55 -7.99 -5.90
CA SER A 474 21.35 -8.73 -5.50
C SER A 474 21.01 -8.48 -4.04
N VAL A 475 19.72 -8.31 -3.76
CA VAL A 475 19.18 -8.17 -2.40
C VAL A 475 18.45 -9.45 -2.03
N TYR A 476 18.77 -10.00 -0.88
CA TYR A 476 18.13 -11.18 -0.30
C TYR A 476 17.27 -10.74 0.87
N VAL A 477 16.03 -11.20 0.89
CA VAL A 477 15.04 -10.77 1.87
C VAL A 477 14.33 -11.99 2.41
N SER A 478 14.24 -12.09 3.74
CA SER A 478 13.45 -13.13 4.40
C SER A 478 12.38 -12.54 5.29
N GLY A 479 11.30 -13.29 5.45
CA GLY A 479 10.14 -12.81 6.18
C GLY A 479 8.99 -13.81 6.21
N THR A 480 7.86 -13.35 6.71
CA THR A 480 6.59 -14.07 6.66
C THR A 480 5.90 -13.82 5.31
N PHE A 481 6.43 -14.42 4.24
CA PHE A 481 5.84 -14.34 2.90
C PHE A 481 5.18 -15.67 2.54
N ASP A 482 4.07 -15.62 1.80
CA ASP A 482 3.33 -16.84 1.49
C ASP A 482 3.81 -17.48 0.18
N HIS A 483 3.97 -16.81 -0.97
CA HIS A 483 4.38 -17.52 -2.20
C HIS A 483 5.05 -16.63 -3.27
N LEU A 484 6.05 -17.19 -3.96
CA LEU A 484 6.42 -16.84 -5.34
C LEU A 484 6.23 -18.11 -6.19
N GLY A 485 5.32 -18.09 -7.16
CA GLY A 485 5.15 -19.21 -8.10
C GLY A 485 4.71 -20.56 -7.50
N GLY A 486 4.04 -20.56 -6.34
CA GLY A 486 3.53 -21.78 -5.69
C GLY A 486 4.48 -22.47 -4.71
N ALA A 487 5.70 -21.96 -4.51
CA ALA A 487 6.62 -22.42 -3.46
C ALA A 487 6.57 -21.52 -2.21
N VAL A 488 6.64 -22.14 -1.02
CA VAL A 488 6.74 -21.43 0.26
C VAL A 488 8.11 -20.75 0.33
N ALA A 489 8.15 -19.43 0.15
CA ALA A 489 9.39 -18.68 0.07
C ALA A 489 9.58 -17.82 1.34
N SER A 490 10.07 -18.42 2.43
CA SER A 490 10.54 -17.65 3.60
C SER A 490 11.77 -16.79 3.30
N ILE A 491 12.37 -16.96 2.11
CA ILE A 491 13.45 -16.13 1.57
C ILE A 491 13.32 -15.96 0.06
N VAL A 492 13.65 -14.77 -0.43
CA VAL A 492 13.57 -14.37 -1.84
C VAL A 492 14.78 -13.53 -2.24
N ARG A 493 15.10 -13.51 -3.53
CA ARG A 493 16.17 -12.71 -4.12
C ARG A 493 15.60 -11.71 -5.12
N TRP A 494 15.96 -10.44 -4.94
CA TRP A 494 15.77 -9.36 -5.90
C TRP A 494 17.07 -9.13 -6.68
N ASP A 495 16.99 -9.14 -8.00
CA ASP A 495 18.15 -8.91 -8.88
C ASP A 495 18.28 -7.48 -9.42
N GLY A 496 17.36 -6.59 -9.01
CA GLY A 496 17.25 -5.24 -9.55
C GLY A 496 16.06 -5.04 -10.50
N ALA A 497 15.46 -6.13 -11.00
CA ALA A 497 14.33 -6.10 -11.91
C ALA A 497 13.20 -7.08 -11.54
N SER A 498 13.54 -8.24 -10.97
CA SER A 498 12.58 -9.29 -10.64
C SER A 498 12.90 -10.01 -9.34
N TRP A 499 11.87 -10.54 -8.68
CA TRP A 499 12.04 -11.43 -7.54
C TRP A 499 12.09 -12.89 -8.00
N SER A 500 12.94 -13.67 -7.33
CA SER A 500 13.12 -15.11 -7.56
C SER A 500 13.21 -15.85 -6.22
N THR A 501 12.78 -17.10 -6.19
CA THR A 501 12.99 -17.98 -5.04
C THR A 501 14.42 -18.51 -5.03
N LEU A 502 14.90 -18.90 -3.85
CA LEU A 502 16.17 -19.63 -3.71
C LEU A 502 15.86 -21.14 -3.69
N GLY A 503 15.85 -21.77 -4.86
CA GLY A 503 15.38 -23.15 -5.03
C GLY A 503 13.92 -23.28 -4.59
N THR A 504 13.62 -24.31 -3.79
CA THR A 504 12.28 -24.53 -3.21
C THR A 504 12.02 -23.75 -1.91
N GLY A 505 12.95 -22.90 -1.46
CA GLY A 505 12.82 -22.12 -0.22
C GLY A 505 13.10 -22.88 1.07
N LEU A 506 12.74 -22.27 2.21
CA LEU A 506 12.84 -22.85 3.55
C LEU A 506 11.43 -23.13 4.10
N ASN A 507 11.32 -24.10 5.01
CA ASN A 507 10.05 -24.48 5.63
C ASN A 507 9.72 -23.73 6.94
N GLY A 508 10.44 -22.66 7.24
CA GLY A 508 10.31 -21.91 8.48
C GLY A 508 11.01 -20.56 8.42
N SER A 509 10.88 -19.78 9.49
CA SER A 509 11.33 -18.39 9.51
C SER A 509 12.85 -18.27 9.61
N VAL A 510 13.41 -17.32 8.86
CA VAL A 510 14.81 -16.86 9.01
C VAL A 510 14.83 -15.63 9.92
N SER A 511 15.69 -15.66 10.94
CA SER A 511 15.87 -14.59 11.93
C SER A 511 17.03 -13.66 11.57
N ALA A 512 18.12 -14.20 11.01
CA ALA A 512 19.29 -13.42 10.63
C ALA A 512 19.99 -13.99 9.39
N MET A 513 20.70 -13.12 8.70
CA MET A 513 21.53 -13.43 7.53
C MET A 513 22.93 -12.84 7.69
N ALA A 514 23.94 -13.53 7.17
CA ALA A 514 25.27 -12.96 6.98
C ALA A 514 25.87 -13.41 5.65
N VAL A 515 26.73 -12.56 5.11
CA VAL A 515 27.36 -12.75 3.80
C VAL A 515 28.84 -13.04 4.00
N ALA A 516 29.36 -14.03 3.27
CA ALA A 516 30.79 -14.27 3.15
C ALA A 516 31.17 -14.58 1.69
N GLY A 517 31.88 -13.65 1.07
CA GLY A 517 32.12 -13.68 -0.38
C GLY A 517 30.80 -13.69 -1.15
N THR A 518 30.58 -14.73 -1.94
CA THR A 518 29.34 -14.95 -2.72
C THR A 518 28.28 -15.77 -1.97
N SER A 519 28.61 -16.27 -0.78
CA SER A 519 27.74 -17.17 -0.02
C SER A 519 26.85 -16.42 0.95
N LEU A 520 25.60 -16.86 1.07
CA LEU A 520 24.64 -16.39 2.06
C LEU A 520 24.47 -17.46 3.14
N TYR A 521 24.70 -17.09 4.39
CA TYR A 521 24.37 -17.91 5.55
C TYR A 521 23.09 -17.40 6.19
N VAL A 522 22.21 -18.31 6.59
CA VAL A 522 20.93 -17.99 7.23
C VAL A 522 20.77 -18.81 8.49
N CYS A 523 20.14 -18.22 9.50
CA CYS A 523 19.73 -18.95 10.70
C CYS A 523 18.31 -18.58 11.13
N GLY A 524 17.63 -19.49 11.83
CA GLY A 524 16.27 -19.27 12.30
C GLY A 524 15.57 -20.53 12.83
N SER A 525 14.26 -20.55 12.65
CA SER A 525 13.35 -21.61 13.11
C SER A 525 12.83 -22.41 11.92
N PHE A 526 13.70 -23.18 11.28
CA PHE A 526 13.39 -24.05 10.14
C PHE A 526 14.10 -25.40 10.29
N SER A 527 13.59 -26.43 9.63
CA SER A 527 14.20 -27.78 9.60
C SER A 527 14.63 -28.23 8.20
N GLN A 528 14.23 -27.50 7.15
CA GLN A 528 14.62 -27.78 5.78
C GLN A 528 14.96 -26.50 5.01
N ALA A 529 15.94 -26.60 4.12
CA ALA A 529 16.34 -25.57 3.17
C ALA A 529 16.56 -26.22 1.79
N GLY A 530 15.76 -25.85 0.79
CA GLY A 530 15.88 -26.40 -0.57
C GLY A 530 15.69 -27.92 -0.66
N GLY A 531 14.89 -28.52 0.24
CA GLY A 531 14.75 -29.97 0.38
C GLY A 531 15.87 -30.67 1.17
N VAL A 532 16.92 -29.94 1.57
CA VAL A 532 17.99 -30.45 2.43
C VAL A 532 17.60 -30.31 3.90
N ALA A 533 17.79 -31.36 4.69
CA ALA A 533 17.61 -31.30 6.14
C ALA A 533 18.63 -30.35 6.77
N ALA A 534 18.15 -29.22 7.29
CA ALA A 534 18.98 -28.15 7.85
C ALA A 534 18.31 -27.59 9.10
N SER A 535 18.77 -28.01 10.28
CA SER A 535 18.17 -27.62 11.56
C SER A 535 18.63 -26.23 11.99
N GLY A 536 17.89 -25.21 11.56
CA GLY A 536 18.01 -23.82 12.01
C GLY A 536 19.19 -23.05 11.44
N VAL A 537 20.09 -23.67 10.67
CA VAL A 537 21.22 -23.00 10.01
C VAL A 537 21.48 -23.63 8.64
N ALA A 538 21.63 -22.81 7.60
CA ALA A 538 21.92 -23.26 6.24
C ALA A 538 22.81 -22.25 5.50
N ARG A 539 23.49 -22.72 4.45
CA ARG A 539 24.29 -21.92 3.52
C ARG A 539 23.72 -22.05 2.11
N TRP A 540 23.60 -20.92 1.43
CA TRP A 540 23.32 -20.82 0.00
C TRP A 540 24.60 -20.40 -0.73
N ASP A 541 25.02 -21.18 -1.73
CA ASP A 541 26.25 -20.93 -2.49
C ASP A 541 26.03 -20.09 -3.77
N GLY A 542 24.79 -19.67 -4.03
CA GLY A 542 24.38 -19.03 -5.28
C GLY A 542 23.46 -19.91 -6.13
N THR A 543 23.51 -21.22 -5.93
CA THR A 543 22.80 -22.23 -6.73
C THR A 543 22.07 -23.28 -5.90
N SER A 544 22.61 -23.66 -4.73
CA SER A 544 22.09 -24.74 -3.90
C SER A 544 22.19 -24.43 -2.41
N TRP A 545 21.27 -25.04 -1.64
CA TRP A 545 21.28 -25.01 -0.18
C TRP A 545 22.12 -26.18 0.35
N SER A 546 22.94 -25.93 1.37
CA SER A 546 23.68 -26.93 2.13
C SER A 546 23.50 -26.70 3.64
N SER A 547 23.40 -27.78 4.43
CA SER A 547 23.39 -27.69 5.90
C SER A 547 24.80 -27.42 6.47
N LEU A 548 24.86 -26.92 7.70
CA LEU A 548 26.10 -26.85 8.49
C LEU A 548 26.12 -28.02 9.48
N GLY A 549 26.66 -29.16 9.04
CA GLY A 549 26.57 -30.42 9.79
C GLY A 549 25.10 -30.81 10.05
N THR A 550 24.79 -31.22 11.28
CA THR A 550 23.41 -31.53 11.71
C THR A 550 22.63 -30.33 12.26
N GLY A 551 23.21 -29.11 12.20
CA GLY A 551 22.60 -27.89 12.72
C GLY A 551 22.61 -27.76 14.25
N ILE A 552 21.71 -26.92 14.80
CA ILE A 552 21.73 -26.45 16.20
C ILE A 552 20.61 -27.01 17.10
N PHE A 553 19.74 -27.86 16.56
CA PHE A 553 18.74 -28.57 17.36
C PHE A 553 18.30 -29.87 16.67
N THR A 554 17.78 -30.79 17.48
CA THR A 554 17.16 -32.04 17.04
C THR A 554 15.70 -32.05 17.51
N GLY A 555 14.74 -32.14 16.57
CA GLY A 555 13.31 -32.24 16.90
C GLY A 555 12.49 -30.93 16.74
N THR A 556 11.29 -30.91 17.32
CA THR A 556 10.28 -29.86 17.15
C THR A 556 10.68 -28.59 17.93
N VAL A 557 11.18 -27.61 17.17
CA VAL A 557 11.39 -26.17 17.46
C VAL A 557 10.99 -25.70 18.87
N GLN A 558 11.84 -25.87 19.88
CA GLN A 558 11.68 -25.17 21.18
C GLN A 558 12.85 -24.23 21.52
N GLY A 559 13.80 -24.10 20.61
CA GLY A 559 14.92 -23.17 20.71
C GLY A 559 15.40 -22.78 19.31
N GLY A 560 15.43 -21.48 19.01
CA GLY A 560 15.77 -20.96 17.68
C GLY A 560 17.12 -20.23 17.67
N ALA A 561 17.74 -20.15 16.49
CA ALA A 561 18.81 -19.19 16.24
C ALA A 561 18.22 -17.80 15.97
N TYR A 562 18.83 -16.80 16.60
CA TYR A 562 18.43 -15.40 16.50
C TYR A 562 19.50 -14.54 15.84
N ALA A 563 20.78 -14.88 16.04
CA ALA A 563 21.91 -14.11 15.53
C ALA A 563 22.92 -15.00 14.80
N LEU A 564 23.54 -14.43 13.77
CA LEU A 564 24.60 -15.08 13.00
C LEU A 564 25.62 -14.04 12.54
N ALA A 565 26.91 -14.37 12.65
CA ALA A 565 28.01 -13.58 12.13
C ALA A 565 29.06 -14.49 11.49
N VAL A 566 29.76 -13.98 10.47
CA VAL A 566 30.80 -14.74 9.74
C VAL A 566 32.11 -13.98 9.76
N SER A 567 33.23 -14.68 9.96
CA SER A 567 34.59 -14.15 9.90
C SER A 567 35.51 -15.17 9.22
N GLY A 568 35.93 -14.89 7.99
CA GLY A 568 36.63 -15.88 7.18
C GLY A 568 35.75 -17.12 6.93
N SER A 569 36.24 -18.30 7.29
CA SER A 569 35.49 -19.56 7.24
C SER A 569 34.63 -19.83 8.49
N ASP A 570 34.80 -19.03 9.54
CA ASP A 570 34.14 -19.24 10.81
C ASP A 570 32.74 -18.61 10.83
N VAL A 571 31.74 -19.41 11.20
CA VAL A 571 30.34 -18.99 11.37
C VAL A 571 29.96 -19.10 12.84
N TYR A 572 29.56 -17.99 13.44
CA TYR A 572 29.08 -17.92 14.82
C TYR A 572 27.56 -17.84 14.82
N VAL A 573 26.91 -18.69 15.61
CA VAL A 573 25.45 -18.76 15.74
C VAL A 573 25.06 -18.56 17.18
N GLY A 574 24.15 -17.62 17.43
CA GLY A 574 23.61 -17.30 18.74
C GLY A 574 22.10 -17.47 18.75
N GLY A 575 21.56 -17.87 19.89
CA GLY A 575 20.12 -18.05 20.04
C GLY A 575 19.75 -18.64 21.38
N ARG A 576 18.64 -19.37 21.40
CA ARG A 576 18.23 -20.20 22.53
C ARG A 576 18.42 -21.66 22.14
N PHE A 577 19.55 -22.26 22.47
CA PHE A 577 19.83 -23.67 22.20
C PHE A 577 20.90 -24.19 23.17
N THR A 578 20.98 -25.51 23.30
CA THR A 578 21.91 -26.18 24.23
C THR A 578 22.96 -27.04 23.52
N GLN A 579 22.83 -27.23 22.20
CA GLN A 579 23.74 -28.05 21.41
C GLN A 579 23.92 -27.52 19.99
N ALA A 580 25.04 -27.86 19.35
CA ALA A 580 25.27 -27.65 17.92
C ALA A 580 26.09 -28.81 17.36
N GLY A 581 25.58 -29.52 16.36
CA GLY A 581 26.29 -30.69 15.81
C GLY A 581 26.52 -31.83 16.80
N GLY A 582 25.69 -31.95 17.84
CA GLY A 582 25.91 -32.86 18.97
C GLY A 582 26.91 -32.36 20.02
N VAL A 583 27.57 -31.21 19.80
CA VAL A 583 28.44 -30.56 20.78
C VAL A 583 27.58 -29.76 21.77
N ALA A 584 27.78 -29.95 23.07
CA ALA A 584 27.13 -29.13 24.10
C ALA A 584 27.59 -27.67 23.99
N ALA A 585 26.67 -26.78 23.65
CA ALA A 585 26.93 -25.37 23.39
C ALA A 585 25.77 -24.53 23.92
N SER A 586 26.00 -23.77 25.00
CA SER A 586 24.96 -22.95 25.63
C SER A 586 24.81 -21.62 24.91
N ASN A 587 23.76 -21.50 24.09
CA ASN A 587 23.29 -20.29 23.41
C ASN A 587 24.25 -19.62 22.40
N ILE A 588 25.47 -20.12 22.24
CA ILE A 588 26.47 -19.65 21.27
C ILE A 588 27.35 -20.81 20.80
N ALA A 589 27.55 -20.94 19.49
CA ALA A 589 28.39 -21.96 18.88
C ALA A 589 29.16 -21.41 17.68
N LYS A 590 30.31 -22.02 17.37
CA LYS A 590 31.16 -21.72 16.22
C LYS A 590 31.22 -22.93 15.29
N TRP A 591 31.03 -22.70 14.00
CA TRP A 591 31.33 -23.63 12.93
C TRP A 591 32.58 -23.16 12.19
N ASN A 592 33.59 -24.02 12.03
CA ASN A 592 34.87 -23.64 11.41
C ASN A 592 34.97 -23.98 9.91
N GLY A 593 33.86 -24.42 9.29
CA GLY A 593 33.83 -24.95 7.93
C GLY A 593 33.59 -26.46 7.88
N SER A 594 33.95 -27.20 8.92
CA SER A 594 33.83 -28.66 8.97
C SER A 594 33.19 -29.22 10.25
N SER A 595 33.28 -28.51 11.37
CA SER A 595 32.84 -28.98 12.68
C SER A 595 32.32 -27.86 13.56
N TRP A 596 31.36 -28.19 14.43
CA TRP A 596 30.88 -27.30 15.49
C TRP A 596 31.79 -27.35 16.71
N SER A 597 31.92 -26.22 17.41
CA SER A 597 32.61 -26.08 18.69
C SER A 597 31.90 -25.05 19.57
N ALA A 598 31.92 -25.23 20.89
CA ALA A 598 31.45 -24.25 21.85
C ALA A 598 32.48 -23.12 22.07
N LEU A 599 32.02 -21.96 22.53
CA LEU A 599 32.89 -20.88 23.01
C LEU A 599 32.97 -20.95 24.55
N GLY A 600 33.94 -21.70 25.06
CA GLY A 600 34.00 -22.04 26.48
C GLY A 600 32.74 -22.79 26.91
N THR A 601 32.15 -22.43 28.06
CA THR A 601 30.87 -22.97 28.53
C THR A 601 29.65 -22.25 27.95
N GLY A 602 29.85 -21.27 27.06
CA GLY A 602 28.78 -20.44 26.47
C GLY A 602 28.25 -19.36 27.43
N VAL A 603 26.99 -18.96 27.23
CA VAL A 603 26.31 -17.95 28.06
C VAL A 603 25.06 -18.52 28.73
N SER A 604 24.75 -18.01 29.93
CA SER A 604 23.64 -18.48 30.77
C SER A 604 23.13 -17.41 31.74
N GLY A 605 22.12 -17.76 32.55
CA GLY A 605 21.60 -16.91 33.63
C GLY A 605 20.66 -15.81 33.11
N GLY A 606 19.39 -16.18 32.87
CA GLY A 606 18.36 -15.25 32.39
C GLY A 606 18.00 -14.15 33.40
N ILE A 607 17.18 -13.18 32.98
CA ILE A 607 16.71 -12.07 33.82
C ILE A 607 15.18 -12.06 33.89
N SER A 608 14.61 -11.79 35.08
CA SER A 608 13.18 -11.52 35.27
C SER A 608 12.23 -12.53 34.60
N GLY A 609 12.52 -13.83 34.74
CA GLY A 609 11.71 -14.91 34.15
C GLY A 609 11.95 -15.17 32.65
N ASN A 610 12.74 -14.34 31.96
CA ASN A 610 13.19 -14.64 30.60
C ASN A 610 14.36 -15.62 30.65
N PRO A 611 14.32 -16.73 29.90
CA PRO A 611 15.46 -17.64 29.78
C PRO A 611 16.64 -16.92 29.12
N SER A 612 17.86 -17.41 29.34
CA SER A 612 19.04 -16.83 28.70
C SER A 612 19.07 -17.12 27.20
N TYR A 613 19.48 -16.15 26.39
CA TYR A 613 19.71 -16.30 24.95
C TYR A 613 20.66 -15.22 24.41
N VAL A 614 21.30 -15.53 23.28
CA VAL A 614 22.06 -14.55 22.48
C VAL A 614 21.16 -14.02 21.37
N ASN A 615 21.00 -12.70 21.31
CA ASN A 615 20.15 -12.02 20.31
C ASN A 615 20.95 -11.24 19.27
N ALA A 616 22.23 -10.92 19.56
CA ALA A 616 23.11 -10.19 18.65
C ALA A 616 24.54 -10.71 18.75
N ILE A 617 25.23 -10.79 17.61
CA ILE A 617 26.65 -11.15 17.50
C ILE A 617 27.33 -10.16 16.56
N ALA A 618 28.51 -9.67 16.94
CA ALA A 618 29.39 -8.94 16.04
C ALA A 618 30.83 -9.46 16.19
N VAL A 619 31.59 -9.50 15.09
CA VAL A 619 32.97 -9.99 15.08
C VAL A 619 33.92 -8.87 14.65
N SER A 620 35.06 -8.73 15.35
CA SER A 620 36.13 -7.78 15.03
C SER A 620 37.49 -8.43 15.23
N GLY A 621 38.19 -8.75 14.15
CA GLY A 621 39.40 -9.56 14.21
C GLY A 621 39.15 -10.91 14.90
N ALA A 622 39.88 -11.19 15.97
CA ALA A 622 39.69 -12.41 16.78
C ALA A 622 38.53 -12.31 17.80
N ASN A 623 37.90 -11.14 17.94
CA ASN A 623 36.95 -10.86 19.00
C ASN A 623 35.52 -11.16 18.55
N VAL A 624 34.77 -11.86 19.40
CA VAL A 624 33.33 -12.09 19.20
C VAL A 624 32.57 -11.41 20.32
N TYR A 625 31.84 -10.36 19.99
CA TYR A 625 30.94 -9.68 20.91
C TYR A 625 29.57 -10.31 20.83
N VAL A 626 28.98 -10.62 21.99
CA VAL A 626 27.64 -11.18 22.08
C VAL A 626 26.78 -10.32 23.00
N GLY A 627 25.53 -10.15 22.62
CA GLY A 627 24.52 -9.42 23.36
C GLY A 627 23.20 -10.15 23.36
N GLY A 628 22.41 -9.99 24.41
CA GLY A 628 21.11 -10.65 24.54
C GLY A 628 20.54 -10.50 25.94
N VAL A 629 20.04 -11.61 26.48
CA VAL A 629 19.61 -11.74 27.87
C VAL A 629 20.45 -12.82 28.53
N PHE A 630 21.41 -12.45 29.36
CA PHE A 630 22.26 -13.36 30.12
C PHE A 630 23.06 -12.61 31.19
N THR A 631 23.41 -13.31 32.26
CA THR A 631 24.16 -12.76 33.41
C THR A 631 25.49 -13.48 33.63
N GLN A 632 25.78 -14.50 32.83
CA GLN A 632 26.99 -15.32 32.91
C GLN A 632 27.53 -15.61 31.51
N ALA A 633 28.86 -15.52 31.36
CA ALA A 633 29.58 -15.92 30.15
C ALA A 633 30.88 -16.63 30.56
N GLY A 634 31.02 -17.92 30.25
CA GLY A 634 32.23 -18.66 30.63
C GLY A 634 32.51 -18.77 32.13
N GLY A 635 31.47 -18.65 32.98
CA GLY A 635 31.62 -18.55 34.44
C GLY A 635 31.99 -17.16 34.97
N THR A 636 32.12 -16.17 34.09
CA THR A 636 32.28 -14.76 34.47
C THR A 636 30.90 -14.09 34.56
N THR A 637 30.65 -13.42 35.67
CA THR A 637 29.47 -12.56 35.84
C THR A 637 29.57 -11.37 34.89
N VAL A 638 28.53 -11.20 34.07
CA VAL A 638 28.40 -10.14 33.07
C VAL A 638 26.97 -9.62 33.08
N ASP A 639 26.72 -8.47 32.48
CA ASP A 639 25.36 -7.93 32.34
C ASP A 639 25.00 -7.77 30.86
N ASN A 640 24.36 -8.80 30.30
CA ASN A 640 23.73 -8.83 28.97
C ASN A 640 24.63 -8.56 27.75
N ILE A 641 25.94 -8.33 27.96
CA ILE A 641 26.95 -8.16 26.92
C ILE A 641 28.30 -8.72 27.36
N SER A 642 29.01 -9.40 26.46
CA SER A 642 30.36 -9.92 26.72
C SER A 642 31.18 -10.07 25.43
N ARG A 643 32.51 -10.14 25.56
CA ARG A 643 33.47 -10.36 24.46
C ARG A 643 34.25 -11.65 24.69
N TRP A 644 34.20 -12.55 23.72
CA TRP A 644 35.15 -13.66 23.58
C TRP A 644 36.40 -13.18 22.84
N ASP A 645 37.57 -13.42 23.41
CA ASP A 645 38.87 -13.00 22.82
C ASP A 645 39.60 -14.11 22.05
N GLY A 646 38.94 -15.24 21.83
CA GLY A 646 39.54 -16.46 21.29
C GLY A 646 39.85 -17.51 22.35
N THR A 647 40.00 -17.10 23.62
CA THR A 647 40.38 -17.99 24.72
C THR A 647 39.47 -17.90 25.94
N ARG A 648 38.96 -16.72 26.27
CA ARG A 648 38.09 -16.47 27.43
C ARG A 648 37.04 -15.41 27.14
N TRP A 649 35.99 -15.44 27.95
CA TRP A 649 34.99 -14.39 28.00
C TRP A 649 35.49 -13.25 28.88
N ASN A 650 35.28 -12.01 28.43
CA ASN A 650 35.64 -10.79 29.13
C ASN A 650 34.39 -9.90 29.25
N SER A 651 34.20 -9.28 30.42
CA SER A 651 33.17 -8.26 30.61
C SER A 651 33.56 -6.94 29.90
N LEU A 652 32.56 -6.13 29.56
CA LEU A 652 32.75 -4.78 29.04
C LEU A 652 32.35 -3.79 30.14
N GLY A 653 33.27 -3.51 31.06
CA GLY A 653 32.96 -2.78 32.30
C GLY A 653 31.81 -3.45 33.07
N SER A 654 30.86 -2.66 33.55
CA SER A 654 29.65 -3.16 34.24
C SER A 654 28.51 -3.59 33.29
N GLY A 655 28.76 -3.71 31.98
CA GLY A 655 27.77 -4.19 31.00
C GLY A 655 26.49 -3.33 30.90
N ILE A 656 25.36 -3.97 30.58
CA ILE A 656 24.03 -3.36 30.38
C ILE A 656 23.06 -3.91 31.44
N PRO A 657 23.06 -3.36 32.67
CA PRO A 657 22.27 -3.89 33.77
C PRO A 657 20.76 -3.72 33.50
N ALA A 658 19.98 -4.77 33.79
CA ALA A 658 18.53 -4.83 33.60
C ALA A 658 18.02 -4.43 32.19
N GLY A 659 18.89 -4.48 31.18
CA GLY A 659 18.57 -4.17 29.79
C GLY A 659 18.56 -5.40 28.89
N ILE A 660 18.09 -5.22 27.66
CA ILE A 660 18.11 -6.24 26.60
C ILE A 660 18.95 -5.69 25.45
N VAL A 661 20.03 -6.38 25.08
CA VAL A 661 20.80 -6.04 23.88
C VAL A 661 20.19 -6.74 22.69
N SER A 662 19.78 -5.98 21.68
CA SER A 662 19.13 -6.49 20.47
C SER A 662 19.97 -6.34 19.21
N ALA A 663 20.95 -5.44 19.20
CA ALA A 663 21.79 -5.17 18.05
C ALA A 663 23.22 -4.83 18.45
N LEU A 664 24.17 -5.32 17.67
CA LEU A 664 25.60 -5.03 17.80
C LEU A 664 26.16 -4.71 16.41
N ALA A 665 26.99 -3.67 16.32
CA ALA A 665 27.73 -3.35 15.10
C ALA A 665 29.13 -2.83 15.46
N VAL A 666 30.15 -3.25 14.71
CA VAL A 666 31.54 -2.85 14.93
C VAL A 666 31.97 -1.89 13.82
N SER A 667 32.59 -0.76 14.17
CA SER A 667 33.33 0.09 13.24
C SER A 667 34.73 0.35 13.78
N GLY A 668 35.76 -0.20 13.13
CA GLY A 668 37.13 -0.16 13.66
C GLY A 668 37.22 -0.83 15.03
N THR A 669 37.68 -0.09 16.04
CA THR A 669 37.75 -0.54 17.45
C THR A 669 36.45 -0.33 18.21
N ASP A 670 35.51 0.45 17.67
CA ASP A 670 34.28 0.82 18.35
C ASP A 670 33.21 -0.27 18.18
N LEU A 671 32.52 -0.56 19.28
CA LEU A 671 31.32 -1.37 19.30
C LEU A 671 30.11 -0.50 19.61
N TYR A 672 29.13 -0.47 18.71
CA TYR A 672 27.84 0.15 18.91
C TYR A 672 26.82 -0.89 19.37
N VAL A 673 26.04 -0.53 20.39
CA VAL A 673 25.13 -1.43 21.09
C VAL A 673 23.75 -0.82 21.15
N GLY A 674 22.76 -1.50 20.57
CA GLY A 674 21.37 -1.08 20.52
C GLY A 674 20.46 -2.07 21.24
N GLY A 675 19.38 -1.58 21.83
CA GLY A 675 18.43 -2.44 22.51
C GLY A 675 17.36 -1.70 23.31
N ARG A 676 16.97 -2.31 24.43
CA ARG A 676 16.12 -1.71 25.46
C ARG A 676 16.90 -1.58 26.76
N PHE A 677 17.45 -0.40 27.05
CA PHE A 677 18.23 -0.14 28.25
C PHE A 677 18.35 1.36 28.54
N ALA A 678 18.63 1.70 29.81
CA ALA A 678 18.82 3.08 30.25
C ALA A 678 20.29 3.46 30.50
N GLN A 679 21.17 2.47 30.66
CA GLN A 679 22.58 2.69 31.00
C GLN A 679 23.48 1.63 30.36
N ALA A 680 24.74 2.01 30.13
CA ALA A 680 25.82 1.13 29.67
C ALA A 680 27.10 1.43 30.46
N GLY A 681 27.61 0.44 31.20
CA GLY A 681 28.80 0.57 32.05
C GLY A 681 28.72 1.72 33.06
N GLY A 682 27.54 1.98 33.62
CA GLY A 682 27.29 3.10 34.53
C GLY A 682 27.06 4.46 33.85
N VAL A 683 27.24 4.55 32.52
CA VAL A 683 26.94 5.76 31.74
C VAL A 683 25.47 5.77 31.35
N ALA A 684 24.77 6.89 31.58
CA ALA A 684 23.41 7.08 31.12
C ALA A 684 23.36 7.10 29.58
N ALA A 685 22.72 6.09 28.99
CA ALA A 685 22.64 5.89 27.56
C ALA A 685 21.28 5.28 27.20
N SER A 686 20.40 6.08 26.59
CA SER A 686 19.05 5.65 26.25
C SER A 686 19.07 4.78 25.00
N ASN A 687 18.97 3.45 25.18
CA ASN A 687 18.77 2.43 24.14
C ASN A 687 19.85 2.31 23.04
N ILE A 688 20.88 3.16 23.05
CA ILE A 688 22.03 3.14 22.15
C ILE A 688 23.29 3.64 22.88
N ALA A 689 24.39 2.89 22.78
CA ALA A 689 25.68 3.23 23.40
C ALA A 689 26.85 2.82 22.50
N LYS A 690 28.02 3.42 22.73
CA LYS A 690 29.31 3.07 22.10
C LYS A 690 30.31 2.62 23.17
N TRP A 691 31.02 1.54 22.88
CA TRP A 691 32.20 1.08 23.61
C TRP A 691 33.43 1.29 22.73
N ASP A 692 34.41 2.06 23.19
CA ASP A 692 35.64 2.40 22.42
C ASP A 692 36.78 1.37 22.58
N GLY A 693 36.53 0.27 23.29
CA GLY A 693 37.53 -0.71 23.71
C GLY A 693 37.84 -0.65 25.20
N THR A 694 37.59 0.50 25.85
CA THR A 694 37.91 0.75 27.26
C THR A 694 36.77 1.43 28.03
N ASN A 695 36.03 2.33 27.39
CA ASN A 695 35.00 3.15 28.01
C ASN A 695 33.67 3.11 27.24
N TRP A 696 32.58 3.24 28.01
CA TRP A 696 31.25 3.45 27.47
C TRP A 696 30.98 4.94 27.26
N SER A 697 30.25 5.26 26.19
CA SER A 697 29.74 6.60 25.89
C SER A 697 28.35 6.54 25.28
N SER A 698 27.53 7.57 25.53
CA SER A 698 26.25 7.74 24.87
C SER A 698 26.40 8.37 23.48
N LEU A 699 25.41 8.16 22.61
CA LEU A 699 25.33 8.85 21.32
C LEU A 699 24.36 10.03 21.45
N GLY A 700 24.87 11.18 21.88
CA GLY A 700 24.06 12.37 22.16
C GLY A 700 22.94 12.06 23.17
N GLY A 701 21.71 12.46 22.85
CA GLY A 701 20.52 12.15 23.66
C GLY A 701 19.99 10.71 23.53
N GLY A 702 20.61 9.85 22.72
CA GLY A 702 20.16 8.48 22.48
C GLY A 702 18.76 8.37 21.87
N ILE A 703 18.09 7.24 22.08
CA ILE A 703 16.69 7.00 21.69
C ILE A 703 15.85 6.97 22.98
N ALA A 704 15.30 8.11 23.39
CA ALA A 704 14.68 8.27 24.71
C ALA A 704 13.39 7.45 24.88
N THR A 705 12.60 7.31 23.82
CA THR A 705 11.34 6.57 23.81
C THR A 705 11.38 5.44 22.78
N GLY A 706 11.10 4.22 23.21
CA GLY A 706 11.08 3.05 22.33
C GLY A 706 12.29 2.13 22.45
N THR A 707 12.65 1.45 21.36
CA THR A 707 13.71 0.43 21.33
C THR A 707 14.50 0.46 20.02
N VAL A 708 15.80 0.20 20.10
CA VAL A 708 16.64 -0.07 18.93
C VAL A 708 16.69 -1.58 18.70
N SER A 709 16.18 -2.03 17.56
CA SER A 709 16.11 -3.45 17.20
C SER A 709 17.25 -3.89 16.28
N VAL A 710 17.81 -2.97 15.49
CA VAL A 710 18.87 -3.26 14.52
C VAL A 710 19.82 -2.08 14.33
N LEU A 711 21.09 -2.37 14.02
CA LEU A 711 22.15 -1.41 13.76
C LEU A 711 22.91 -1.80 12.48
N ALA A 712 23.35 -0.81 11.71
CA ALA A 712 24.43 -0.99 10.75
C ALA A 712 25.36 0.22 10.77
N VAL A 713 26.61 -0.01 10.37
CA VAL A 713 27.63 1.04 10.26
C VAL A 713 28.12 1.14 8.82
N SER A 714 28.38 2.35 8.36
CA SER A 714 29.04 2.62 7.07
C SER A 714 29.99 3.80 7.23
N GLY A 715 31.30 3.54 7.19
CA GLY A 715 32.30 4.55 7.55
C GLY A 715 32.12 5.03 8.99
N ALA A 716 31.95 6.34 9.17
CA ALA A 716 31.70 6.98 10.46
C ALA A 716 30.21 7.02 10.86
N ASP A 717 29.32 6.66 9.94
CA ASP A 717 27.88 6.76 10.14
C ASP A 717 27.32 5.49 10.79
N VAL A 718 26.43 5.68 11.77
CA VAL A 718 25.66 4.62 12.43
C VAL A 718 24.19 4.79 12.10
N TYR A 719 23.59 3.75 11.53
CA TYR A 719 22.17 3.69 11.22
C TYR A 719 21.46 2.82 12.25
N VAL A 720 20.34 3.30 12.78
CA VAL A 720 19.56 2.60 13.79
C VAL A 720 18.14 2.40 13.29
N GLY A 721 17.61 1.19 13.47
CA GLY A 721 16.21 0.84 13.17
C GLY A 721 15.53 0.24 14.40
N GLY A 722 14.24 0.46 14.56
CA GLY A 722 13.48 -0.11 15.67
C GLY A 722 12.06 0.43 15.79
N ASN A 723 11.59 0.57 17.02
CA ASN A 723 10.29 1.17 17.35
C ASN A 723 10.52 2.44 18.15
N PHE A 724 10.55 3.59 17.50
CA PHE A 724 10.77 4.90 18.15
C PHE A 724 10.27 6.03 17.26
N THR A 725 10.05 7.21 17.84
CA THR A 725 9.63 8.42 17.10
C THR A 725 10.61 9.58 17.23
N GLN A 726 11.67 9.39 18.01
CA GLN A 726 12.65 10.44 18.30
C GLN A 726 14.06 9.85 18.50
N ALA A 727 15.07 10.53 17.94
CA ALA A 727 16.49 10.27 18.14
C ALA A 727 17.19 11.55 18.61
N GLY A 728 17.62 11.57 19.87
CA GLY A 728 18.03 12.79 20.57
C GLY A 728 16.89 13.81 20.58
N THR A 729 17.13 14.98 19.98
CA THR A 729 16.09 16.01 19.78
C THR A 729 15.44 15.94 18.40
N THR A 730 15.92 15.06 17.52
CA THR A 730 15.47 14.93 16.13
C THR A 730 14.25 14.01 16.06
N ALA A 731 13.15 14.49 15.46
CA ALA A 731 12.00 13.65 15.12
C ALA A 731 12.39 12.67 14.00
N ALA A 732 12.38 11.37 14.31
CA ALA A 732 12.79 10.31 13.39
C ALA A 732 11.92 9.08 13.65
N ASN A 733 11.08 8.71 12.69
CA ASN A 733 10.15 7.61 12.83
C ASN A 733 10.85 6.29 12.49
N ASN A 734 11.15 5.50 13.52
CA ASN A 734 11.63 4.11 13.48
C ASN A 734 12.98 3.87 12.79
N ILE A 735 13.57 4.88 12.16
CA ILE A 735 14.91 4.85 11.57
C ILE A 735 15.60 6.21 11.66
N ALA A 736 16.89 6.20 12.05
CA ALA A 736 17.71 7.40 12.19
C ALA A 736 19.18 7.14 11.87
N LYS A 737 19.92 8.21 11.58
CA LYS A 737 21.36 8.20 11.31
C LYS A 737 22.10 9.07 12.32
N TRP A 738 23.16 8.54 12.90
CA TRP A 738 24.16 9.25 13.70
C TRP A 738 25.44 9.41 12.89
N ASN A 739 25.94 10.64 12.77
CA ASN A 739 27.14 10.95 11.98
C ASN A 739 28.42 11.14 12.81
N GLY A 740 28.43 10.68 14.06
CA GLY A 740 29.49 10.95 15.03
C GLY A 740 29.18 12.12 15.97
N ASN A 741 28.37 13.09 15.53
CA ASN A 741 28.08 14.31 16.30
C ASN A 741 26.59 14.55 16.56
N SER A 742 25.71 14.15 15.64
CA SER A 742 24.29 14.51 15.67
C SER A 742 23.40 13.45 15.02
N TRP A 743 22.15 13.38 15.48
CA TRP A 743 21.09 12.55 14.92
C TRP A 743 20.37 13.27 13.77
N SER A 744 20.14 12.53 12.68
CA SER A 744 19.35 12.97 11.52
C SER A 744 18.28 11.92 11.18
N SER A 745 17.13 12.37 10.69
CA SER A 745 16.10 11.46 10.18
C SER A 745 16.45 10.99 8.77
N LEU A 746 15.99 9.77 8.41
CA LEU A 746 16.01 9.29 7.04
C LEU A 746 14.62 9.51 6.41
N GLY A 747 14.46 10.63 5.71
CA GLY A 747 13.19 11.06 5.14
C GLY A 747 12.13 11.24 6.24
N THR A 748 10.91 10.75 5.98
CA THR A 748 9.80 10.70 6.94
C THR A 748 9.84 9.46 7.84
N GLY A 749 10.82 8.56 7.65
CA GLY A 749 10.92 7.28 8.34
C GLY A 749 9.87 6.26 7.87
N THR A 750 9.49 5.33 8.75
CA THR A 750 8.46 4.30 8.49
C THR A 750 7.27 4.42 9.43
N ASN A 751 6.09 3.95 9.02
CA ASN A 751 4.90 3.98 9.88
C ASN A 751 4.86 2.88 10.96
N LYS A 752 5.72 1.86 10.83
CA LYS A 752 5.90 0.79 11.83
C LYS A 752 7.37 0.40 11.95
N GLN A 753 7.62 -0.67 12.69
CA GLN A 753 8.92 -1.05 13.22
C GLN A 753 9.87 -1.53 12.11
N VAL A 754 11.15 -1.19 12.27
CA VAL A 754 12.26 -1.70 11.45
C VAL A 754 12.96 -2.83 12.22
N PHE A 755 13.06 -4.01 11.60
CA PHE A 755 13.69 -5.21 12.18
C PHE A 755 15.04 -5.54 11.55
N ALA A 756 15.25 -5.16 10.30
CA ALA A 756 16.46 -5.47 9.53
C ALA A 756 17.02 -4.20 8.89
N LEU A 757 18.35 -4.08 8.92
CA LEU A 757 19.05 -2.95 8.32
C LEU A 757 20.44 -3.41 7.88
N THR A 758 20.82 -3.12 6.64
CA THR A 758 22.19 -3.32 6.15
C THR A 758 22.64 -2.14 5.31
N ALA A 759 23.88 -1.70 5.49
CA ALA A 759 24.46 -0.58 4.75
C ALA A 759 25.52 -1.10 3.77
N VAL A 760 25.37 -0.79 2.49
CA VAL A 760 26.31 -1.18 1.43
C VAL A 760 26.61 0.01 0.53
N GLY A 761 27.88 0.41 0.52
CA GLY A 761 28.32 1.63 -0.14
C GLY A 761 27.59 2.84 0.43
N THR A 762 26.92 3.61 -0.44
CA THR A 762 26.12 4.77 -0.04
C THR A 762 24.68 4.42 0.31
N ARG A 763 24.23 3.16 0.22
CA ARG A 763 22.81 2.80 0.40
C ARG A 763 22.56 2.05 1.70
N VAL A 764 21.37 2.26 2.26
CA VAL A 764 20.88 1.52 3.42
C VAL A 764 19.62 0.76 3.03
N TYR A 765 19.65 -0.56 3.16
CA TYR A 765 18.53 -1.45 2.88
C TYR A 765 17.84 -1.77 4.20
N VAL A 766 16.52 -1.66 4.20
CA VAL A 766 15.69 -1.76 5.41
C VAL A 766 14.62 -2.81 5.24
N GLY A 767 14.32 -3.49 6.34
CA GLY A 767 13.26 -4.50 6.45
C GLY A 767 12.51 -4.37 7.78
N GLY A 768 11.22 -4.64 7.80
CA GLY A 768 10.37 -4.57 8.99
C GLY A 768 8.92 -4.96 8.71
N ASN A 769 8.01 -4.56 9.61
CA ASN A 769 6.56 -4.74 9.42
C ASN A 769 5.85 -3.46 8.93
N PHE A 770 6.61 -2.44 8.55
CA PHE A 770 6.03 -1.22 8.01
C PHE A 770 5.29 -1.46 6.70
N VAL A 771 4.17 -0.76 6.55
CA VAL A 771 3.31 -0.84 5.36
C VAL A 771 3.30 0.47 4.57
N ALA A 772 3.95 1.51 5.10
CA ALA A 772 4.11 2.81 4.47
C ALA A 772 5.30 3.60 5.05
N THR A 773 5.66 4.70 4.39
CA THR A 773 6.47 5.76 5.01
C THR A 773 5.81 6.31 6.27
N GLY A 774 6.59 6.95 7.15
CA GLY A 774 6.10 7.49 8.42
C GLY A 774 5.05 8.61 8.30
N ASP A 775 4.92 9.23 7.13
CA ASP A 775 3.87 10.19 6.78
C ASP A 775 2.70 9.56 6.00
N GLU A 776 2.72 8.23 5.84
CA GLU A 776 1.73 7.42 5.11
C GLU A 776 1.56 7.79 3.62
N SER A 777 2.46 8.59 3.06
CA SER A 777 2.36 9.10 1.69
C SER A 777 2.67 8.03 0.63
N LYS A 778 3.43 7.00 0.99
CA LYS A 778 3.83 5.90 0.10
C LYS A 778 3.64 4.56 0.80
N MET A 779 2.87 3.65 0.20
CA MET A 779 2.74 2.27 0.70
C MET A 779 3.95 1.45 0.26
N MET A 780 4.50 0.66 1.20
CA MET A 780 5.64 -0.23 0.98
C MET A 780 5.46 -1.43 1.88
N ASN A 781 5.67 -2.63 1.37
CA ASN A 781 5.39 -3.81 2.17
C ASN A 781 6.68 -4.35 2.79
N GLY A 782 7.00 -3.83 3.97
CA GLY A 782 8.02 -4.35 4.85
C GLY A 782 9.48 -4.16 4.43
N TRP A 783 9.79 -3.54 3.28
CA TRP A 783 11.19 -3.31 2.89
C TRP A 783 11.38 -2.01 2.10
N GLY A 784 12.64 -1.58 1.98
CA GLY A 784 13.04 -0.47 1.13
C GLY A 784 14.53 -0.18 1.10
N ILE A 785 14.87 0.90 0.38
CA ILE A 785 16.25 1.37 0.20
C ILE A 785 16.26 2.87 0.50
N TYR A 786 17.27 3.32 1.23
CA TYR A 786 17.57 4.71 1.50
C TYR A 786 18.88 5.11 0.83
N ASP A 787 18.91 6.31 0.26
CA ASP A 787 20.13 7.01 -0.14
C ASP A 787 20.36 8.21 0.82
N PRO A 788 21.27 8.09 1.80
CA PRO A 788 21.59 9.14 2.76
C PRO A 788 22.34 10.34 2.16
N ALA A 789 22.79 10.28 0.90
CA ALA A 789 23.44 11.41 0.23
C ALA A 789 22.42 12.43 -0.31
N VAL A 790 21.13 12.08 -0.37
CA VAL A 790 20.06 13.02 -0.68
C VAL A 790 19.67 13.77 0.60
N PRO A 791 19.76 15.12 0.64
CA PRO A 791 19.42 15.89 1.82
C PRO A 791 17.99 15.57 2.26
N THR A 792 17.85 14.99 3.45
CA THR A 792 16.55 14.71 4.04
C THR A 792 15.90 16.03 4.44
N ALA A 793 14.74 16.33 3.86
CA ALA A 793 13.98 17.50 4.29
C ALA A 793 13.65 17.34 5.78
N THR A 794 13.99 18.34 6.59
CA THR A 794 13.50 18.38 7.97
C THR A 794 11.97 18.41 7.94
N ALA A 795 11.31 17.85 8.97
CA ALA A 795 9.86 17.91 9.09
C ALA A 795 9.30 19.35 8.99
N ALA A 796 10.12 20.37 9.28
CA ALA A 796 9.82 21.78 9.07
C ALA A 796 9.74 22.18 7.58
N ALA A 797 10.63 21.66 6.72
CA ALA A 797 10.61 21.88 5.28
C ALA A 797 9.44 21.17 4.58
N ALA A 798 9.01 20.00 5.08
CA ALA A 798 7.77 19.35 4.63
C ALA A 798 6.52 20.19 4.96
N ARG A 799 6.48 20.84 6.13
CA ARG A 799 5.41 21.80 6.47
C ARG A 799 5.43 23.05 5.59
N ALA A 800 6.60 23.49 5.12
CA ALA A 800 6.71 24.59 4.15
C ALA A 800 6.22 24.23 2.73
N ALA A 801 6.11 22.93 2.39
CA ALA A 801 5.53 22.47 1.13
C ALA A 801 3.99 22.68 1.05
N ALA A 802 3.32 22.96 2.18
CA ALA A 802 1.87 23.17 2.24
C ALA A 802 1.37 24.55 1.73
N ALA A 803 2.26 25.45 1.29
CA ALA A 803 1.83 26.75 0.76
C ALA A 803 1.22 26.65 -0.65
N SER A 804 0.14 27.37 -0.91
CA SER A 804 -0.53 27.45 -2.21
C SER A 804 -0.56 28.87 -2.75
N LEU A 805 -0.56 29.01 -4.09
CA LEU A 805 -0.79 30.27 -4.80
C LEU A 805 -2.06 30.13 -5.64
N TYR A 806 -3.05 31.00 -5.43
CA TYR A 806 -4.28 30.98 -6.22
C TYR A 806 -4.88 32.39 -6.39
N PRO A 807 -5.48 32.71 -7.55
CA PRO A 807 -5.40 31.93 -8.80
C PRO A 807 -3.97 31.92 -9.36
N ASN A 808 -3.62 30.88 -10.13
CA ASN A 808 -2.35 30.81 -10.84
C ASN A 808 -2.56 29.97 -12.11
N PRO A 809 -2.60 30.58 -13.31
CA PRO A 809 -2.17 31.95 -13.65
C PRO A 809 -3.02 33.09 -13.03
N ALA A 810 -2.43 34.28 -12.84
CA ALA A 810 -3.11 35.47 -12.31
C ALA A 810 -2.78 36.74 -13.12
N SER A 811 -3.81 37.50 -13.52
CA SER A 811 -3.67 38.74 -14.30
C SER A 811 -3.78 40.02 -13.46
N GLN A 812 -4.42 39.96 -12.29
CA GLN A 812 -4.62 41.14 -11.42
C GLN A 812 -3.99 40.95 -10.03
N GLN A 813 -4.25 39.82 -9.37
CA GLN A 813 -3.77 39.53 -8.02
C GLN A 813 -3.62 38.01 -7.82
N VAL A 814 -2.64 37.60 -7.00
CA VAL A 814 -2.48 36.22 -6.53
C VAL A 814 -2.51 36.18 -5.00
N THR A 815 -3.16 35.18 -4.42
CA THR A 815 -3.16 34.92 -2.98
C THR A 815 -2.14 33.84 -2.66
N LEU A 816 -1.21 34.14 -1.76
CA LEU A 816 -0.33 33.17 -1.11
C LEU A 816 -0.99 32.69 0.19
N SER A 817 -1.25 31.39 0.31
CA SER A 817 -1.73 30.76 1.54
C SER A 817 -0.65 29.87 2.13
N LEU A 818 -0.41 29.97 3.45
CA LEU A 818 0.55 29.16 4.21
C LEU A 818 0.17 29.13 5.71
N SER A 819 0.75 28.22 6.48
CA SER A 819 0.48 28.15 7.93
C SER A 819 0.85 29.45 8.65
N ALA A 820 -0.05 29.93 9.52
CA ALA A 820 0.16 31.12 10.34
C ALA A 820 1.32 30.91 11.33
N THR A 821 2.08 31.97 11.60
CA THR A 821 3.19 31.99 12.57
C THR A 821 3.04 33.17 13.52
N ASP A 822 3.67 33.07 14.69
CA ASP A 822 3.75 34.12 15.72
C ASP A 822 4.61 35.33 15.31
N LYS A 823 5.39 35.21 14.23
CA LYS A 823 6.22 36.27 13.65
C LYS A 823 5.72 36.72 12.29
N ALA A 824 5.85 38.01 12.01
CA ALA A 824 5.65 38.58 10.68
C ALA A 824 6.75 38.08 9.72
N ARG A 825 6.40 37.89 8.44
CA ARG A 825 7.32 37.33 7.43
C ARG A 825 7.34 38.19 6.16
N PRO A 826 8.52 38.54 5.62
CA PRO A 826 8.61 39.25 4.35
C PRO A 826 8.19 38.32 3.21
N VAL A 827 7.29 38.81 2.36
CA VAL A 827 6.87 38.15 1.12
C VAL A 827 7.32 38.98 -0.07
N GLN A 828 8.09 38.38 -0.97
CA GLN A 828 8.68 39.06 -2.13
C GLN A 828 8.18 38.44 -3.43
N LEU A 829 7.81 39.29 -4.40
CA LEU A 829 7.61 38.90 -5.79
C LEU A 829 8.87 39.26 -6.58
N VAL A 830 9.51 38.26 -7.19
CA VAL A 830 10.77 38.43 -7.92
C VAL A 830 10.65 37.98 -9.37
N ASP A 831 11.39 38.63 -10.27
CA ASP A 831 11.52 38.22 -11.67
C ASP A 831 12.53 37.08 -11.87
N ALA A 832 12.67 36.62 -13.12
CA ALA A 832 13.59 35.56 -13.52
C ALA A 832 15.08 35.93 -13.34
N SER A 833 15.42 37.22 -13.22
CA SER A 833 16.79 37.69 -12.92
C SER A 833 17.09 37.75 -11.41
N GLY A 834 16.08 37.47 -10.57
CA GLY A 834 16.18 37.54 -9.12
C GLY A 834 15.94 38.94 -8.54
N ARG A 835 15.57 39.91 -9.37
CA ARG A 835 15.24 41.26 -8.92
C ARG A 835 13.88 41.25 -8.23
N VAL A 836 13.83 41.87 -7.04
CA VAL A 836 12.57 42.06 -6.30
C VAL A 836 11.73 43.13 -6.98
N LEU A 837 10.54 42.74 -7.43
CA LEU A 837 9.58 43.63 -8.09
C LEU A 837 8.59 44.22 -7.09
N ARG A 838 8.16 43.41 -6.11
CA ARG A 838 7.25 43.83 -5.04
C ARG A 838 7.62 43.13 -3.75
N GLN A 839 7.38 43.80 -2.63
CA GLN A 839 7.59 43.22 -1.30
C GLN A 839 6.45 43.66 -0.38
N VAL A 840 5.89 42.72 0.36
CA VAL A 840 4.84 42.95 1.35
C VAL A 840 5.18 42.17 2.62
N GLN A 841 4.59 42.55 3.75
CA GLN A 841 4.76 41.83 5.01
C GLN A 841 3.51 41.01 5.30
N LEU A 842 3.67 39.69 5.49
CA LEU A 842 2.62 38.84 6.04
C LEU A 842 2.59 39.05 7.56
N PRO A 843 1.50 39.57 8.14
CA PRO A 843 1.43 39.83 9.58
C PRO A 843 1.56 38.57 10.42
N ALA A 844 2.03 38.71 11.66
CA ALA A 844 1.96 37.64 12.65
C ALA A 844 0.49 37.18 12.83
N GLY A 845 0.26 35.87 12.89
CA GLY A 845 -1.07 35.25 12.97
C GLY A 845 -1.83 35.14 11.64
N ALA A 846 -1.36 35.76 10.55
CA ALA A 846 -2.00 35.68 9.25
C ALA A 846 -1.54 34.43 8.46
N GLY A 847 -2.50 33.67 7.93
CA GLY A 847 -2.25 32.49 7.08
C GLY A 847 -2.37 32.75 5.57
N THR A 848 -2.73 33.96 5.17
CA THR A 848 -2.84 34.33 3.75
C THR A 848 -2.38 35.78 3.52
N ILE A 849 -1.86 36.05 2.32
CA ILE A 849 -1.59 37.41 1.85
C ILE A 849 -1.81 37.51 0.35
N ALA A 850 -2.40 38.61 -0.08
CA ALA A 850 -2.68 38.86 -1.49
C ALA A 850 -1.61 39.80 -2.09
N LEU A 851 -1.07 39.42 -3.24
CA LEU A 851 0.01 40.10 -3.96
C LEU A 851 -0.55 40.65 -5.28
N PRO A 852 -0.53 41.97 -5.49
CA PRO A 852 -0.97 42.53 -6.76
C PRO A 852 0.05 42.19 -7.85
N VAL A 853 -0.42 41.75 -9.01
CA VAL A 853 0.39 41.37 -10.18
C VAL A 853 0.02 42.15 -11.43
N SER A 854 -0.96 43.06 -11.33
CA SER A 854 -1.37 43.96 -12.40
C SER A 854 -0.21 44.81 -12.93
N GLY A 855 -0.12 44.93 -14.26
CA GLY A 855 0.91 45.72 -14.94
C GLY A 855 2.28 45.05 -15.05
N LEU A 856 2.42 43.79 -14.60
CA LEU A 856 3.60 42.99 -14.89
C LEU A 856 3.53 42.42 -16.32
N PRO A 857 4.64 42.37 -17.06
CA PRO A 857 4.70 41.66 -18.34
C PRO A 857 4.25 40.20 -18.21
N ALA A 858 3.71 39.63 -19.30
CA ALA A 858 3.44 38.19 -19.35
C ALA A 858 4.75 37.40 -19.11
N GLY A 859 4.72 36.46 -18.18
CA GLY A 859 5.95 35.78 -17.76
C GLY A 859 5.83 34.94 -16.49
N VAL A 860 6.94 34.30 -16.14
CA VAL A 860 7.06 33.47 -14.93
C VAL A 860 7.78 34.26 -13.85
N TYR A 861 7.16 34.32 -12.68
CA TYR A 861 7.64 35.01 -11.49
C TYR A 861 7.74 34.05 -10.31
N LEU A 862 8.41 34.48 -9.24
CA LEU A 862 8.50 33.75 -7.99
C LEU A 862 7.95 34.58 -6.83
N VAL A 863 7.07 33.99 -6.04
CA VAL A 863 6.66 34.50 -4.73
C VAL A 863 7.49 33.82 -3.65
N ARG A 864 8.22 34.58 -2.84
CA ARG A 864 9.13 34.11 -1.78
C ARG A 864 8.63 34.52 -0.40
N CYS A 865 8.83 33.69 0.61
CA CYS A 865 8.59 33.99 2.03
C CYS A 865 9.59 33.23 2.92
N GLY A 866 10.75 33.82 3.22
CA GLY A 866 11.88 33.10 3.80
C GLY A 866 12.47 32.09 2.81
N GLU A 867 12.67 30.83 3.22
CA GLU A 867 13.12 29.73 2.34
C GLU A 867 12.01 29.20 1.42
N LEU A 868 10.75 29.64 1.62
CA LEU A 868 9.62 29.22 0.80
C LEU A 868 9.61 29.97 -0.53
N ALA A 869 9.45 29.24 -1.64
CA ALA A 869 9.25 29.81 -2.97
C ALA A 869 8.11 29.11 -3.73
N ARG A 870 7.30 29.88 -4.47
CA ARG A 870 6.22 29.36 -5.32
C ARG A 870 6.21 30.05 -6.68
N ARG A 871 6.04 29.26 -7.75
CA ARG A 871 5.95 29.74 -9.13
C ARG A 871 4.62 30.46 -9.35
N LEU A 872 4.67 31.66 -9.91
CA LEU A 872 3.52 32.42 -10.38
C LEU A 872 3.61 32.59 -11.90
N VAL A 873 2.50 32.40 -12.61
CA VAL A 873 2.36 32.70 -14.03
C VAL A 873 1.48 33.94 -14.16
N VAL A 874 1.99 34.98 -14.82
CA VAL A 874 1.19 36.14 -15.27
C VAL A 874 0.92 35.92 -16.77
N PRO A 875 -0.35 35.76 -17.17
CA PRO A 875 -0.74 35.46 -18.54
C PRO A 875 -0.58 36.66 -19.49
#